data_AF-A0A2J6PS70-F1
#
_entry.id   AF-A0A2J6PS70-F1
#
_cell.length_a   1.000
_cell.length_b   1.000
_cell.length_c   1.000
_cell.angle_alpha   90.00
_cell.angle_beta   90.00
_cell.angle_gamma   90.00
#
_symmetry.space_group_name_H-M   'P 1'
#
loop_
_entity.id
_entity.type
_entity.pdbx_description
1 polymer ?
#
loop_
_entity_poly.entity_id
_entity_poly.type
_entity_poly.pdbx_seq_one_letter_code
_entity_poly.pdbx_strand_id
1 'polypeptide(L)'
;MASFWSLTIVSLTFLINFTQATYDASAHTNLAVYWGQGAYQQRLLHFCNQSTIDIIPIGFVNYFPAQGNGFPGDNFGNQCSGPPYVYAGPGNDPADNQLQSNCPNLVADIPVCQAQYGKKIVLSLGGGIDTYGLTGAANGTAFADFLWGAFGPQTKAWLKEGLPRPFDGPNNQAVEVDGFDFDIEFPSSDNQAGYIAMIKRLRQHFGSASKKYIITGAPQCVVPDANMGQMITYAKFDIIWIQYYNTAQCSARNWVTANPNYLSTGIEEPSGFSFDAWEGFLEGTASQDAKLYIGLPAATNTDYYLSPSEASSLIKAYYCKPNFGGIMLWEATAAENNDVGCGETYYQAMKEILVDYSQDGSLSCVKAPKYPISTSSKASCTVTSTTTSSSAPTITPTPPCTKVYQVQSGDYCYLIWTEFGITEAQLYAWNPFLDAACDLQPGEVLCVAESTTSISSSVSVTTTSTSVSATPTACTKYYTVVSGDYCYLIETDFGITSAQLYAWNPTLDANCDLAVGQVLCVSESPTSTSSVSTTTTSTSVSATPTACTKHYTVVSGDYCYLIETNFGITSAQLYAWNPTLDANCDLSIGQVLCVSESPTSTSSSSTQVSTTSTSSTSSSPTAACTKTYKVVSGDYCYLIETNFGITSAQLYAWNPTLDANCDLSIGQILCVSESPVSSSSSTLTSTSSTKSSSSSSSSHSSTHLSTSSSSSRSSTSSTKSSTSTSSSPTPTPTPKLVCNSDNCLRQLRGTPAFATTFCASFTAAVHTATVGLPTDVANCQSDVGRISSACSCLGVSTATTLSTSMTAAKR
;
A
#
# COMPACT_ATOMS: atom_id res chain seq x y z
N MET A 1 -11.98 75.10 13.31
CA MET A 1 -12.55 74.06 12.43
C MET A 1 -11.43 73.45 11.61
N ALA A 2 -11.13 72.18 11.83
CA ALA A 2 -10.43 71.28 10.90
C ALA A 2 -10.69 69.86 11.42
N SER A 3 -11.23 68.97 10.59
CA SER A 3 -11.64 67.63 11.00
C SER A 3 -10.52 66.63 10.71
N PHE A 4 -10.18 65.78 11.68
CA PHE A 4 -9.41 64.56 11.40
C PHE A 4 -10.36 63.49 10.88
N TRP A 5 -9.99 62.83 9.78
CA TRP A 5 -10.67 61.63 9.29
C TRP A 5 -9.88 60.40 9.72
N SER A 6 -10.55 59.46 10.40
CA SER A 6 -10.00 58.12 10.65
C SER A 6 -10.29 57.23 9.45
N LEU A 7 -9.25 56.60 8.88
CA LEU A 7 -9.42 55.48 7.95
C LEU A 7 -9.41 54.17 8.73
N THR A 8 -10.52 53.43 8.70
CA THR A 8 -10.60 52.07 9.25
C THR A 8 -10.24 51.08 8.15
N ILE A 9 -9.10 50.39 8.27
CA ILE A 9 -8.75 49.28 7.37
C ILE A 9 -9.47 48.03 7.85
N VAL A 10 -10.46 47.56 7.08
CA VAL A 10 -11.09 46.26 7.29
C VAL A 10 -10.21 45.21 6.63
N SER A 11 -9.45 44.46 7.43
CA SER A 11 -8.72 43.29 6.94
C SER A 11 -9.68 42.12 6.76
N LEU A 12 -9.91 41.71 5.51
CA LEU A 12 -10.82 40.62 5.17
C LEU A 12 -10.04 39.30 5.06
N THR A 13 -9.83 38.62 6.18
CA THR A 13 -9.22 37.28 6.20
C THR A 13 -10.18 36.25 5.59
N PHE A 14 -9.89 35.81 4.36
CA PHE A 14 -10.51 34.64 3.76
C PHE A 14 -10.00 33.38 4.47
N LEU A 15 -10.75 32.90 5.46
CA LEU A 15 -10.60 31.55 5.99
C LEU A 15 -11.18 30.57 4.97
N ILE A 16 -10.31 29.99 4.14
CA ILE A 16 -10.65 28.80 3.37
C ILE A 16 -10.68 27.64 4.37
N ASN A 17 -11.87 27.34 4.89
CA ASN A 17 -12.11 26.11 5.63
C ASN A 17 -12.00 24.93 4.66
N PHE A 18 -10.79 24.38 4.50
CA PHE A 18 -10.64 23.03 3.98
C PHE A 18 -11.32 22.08 4.96
N THR A 19 -12.48 21.57 4.55
CA THR A 19 -13.23 20.57 5.31
C THR A 19 -12.45 19.25 5.27
N GLN A 20 -11.60 19.02 6.26
CA GLN A 20 -10.89 17.75 6.41
C GLN A 20 -11.90 16.61 6.59
N ALA A 21 -11.73 15.51 5.85
CA ALA A 21 -12.46 14.26 6.09
C ALA A 21 -12.32 13.84 7.55
N THR A 22 -13.47 13.85 8.23
CA THR A 22 -13.65 13.46 9.62
C THR A 22 -14.79 12.45 9.64
N TYR A 23 -14.56 11.30 10.28
CA TYR A 23 -15.57 10.24 10.38
C TYR A 23 -16.90 10.74 10.99
N ASP A 24 -17.99 10.53 10.27
CA ASP A 24 -19.36 10.77 10.73
C ASP A 24 -20.17 9.47 10.63
N ALA A 25 -20.51 8.88 11.77
CA ALA A 25 -21.29 7.64 11.88
C ALA A 25 -22.69 7.71 11.24
N SER A 26 -23.21 8.91 10.98
CA SER A 26 -24.49 9.13 10.30
C SER A 26 -24.35 9.38 8.79
N ALA A 27 -23.15 9.71 8.31
CA ALA A 27 -22.90 9.98 6.91
C ALA A 27 -22.82 8.69 6.09
N HIS A 28 -23.23 8.80 4.82
CA HIS A 28 -23.09 7.76 3.80
C HIS A 28 -21.79 7.94 3.00
N THR A 29 -20.94 8.87 3.42
CA THR A 29 -19.76 9.34 2.69
C THR A 29 -18.43 8.93 3.31
N ASN A 30 -18.44 7.96 4.23
CA ASN A 30 -17.22 7.50 4.86
C ASN A 30 -16.44 6.57 3.92
N LEU A 31 -15.13 6.68 3.93
CA LEU A 31 -14.19 5.82 3.24
C LEU A 31 -13.24 5.20 4.27
N ALA A 32 -13.31 3.88 4.40
CA ALA A 32 -12.35 3.09 5.14
C ALA A 32 -11.29 2.54 4.18
N VAL A 33 -10.02 2.55 4.57
CA VAL A 33 -8.93 2.01 3.74
C VAL A 33 -7.99 1.22 4.64
N TYR A 34 -7.86 -0.09 4.41
CA TYR A 34 -6.90 -0.92 5.14
C TYR A 34 -5.47 -0.45 4.86
N TRP A 35 -4.61 -0.52 5.87
CA TRP A 35 -3.18 -0.22 5.76
C TRP A 35 -2.38 -1.20 6.62
N GLY A 36 -1.14 -1.48 6.26
CA GLY A 36 -0.23 -2.29 7.07
C GLY A 36 0.36 -3.50 6.33
N GLN A 37 -0.27 -3.95 5.24
CA GLN A 37 0.18 -5.12 4.45
C GLN A 37 0.57 -4.79 3.00
N GLY A 38 0.67 -3.52 2.64
CA GLY A 38 1.06 -3.11 1.30
C GLY A 38 2.55 -3.30 1.04
N ALA A 39 2.89 -3.87 -0.12
CA ALA A 39 4.28 -4.02 -0.55
C ALA A 39 4.93 -2.63 -0.75
N TYR A 40 6.04 -2.38 -0.04
CA TYR A 40 6.72 -1.08 -0.01
C TYR A 40 5.82 0.11 0.41
N GLN A 41 4.78 -0.15 1.20
CA GLN A 41 3.82 0.87 1.64
C GLN A 41 4.49 2.09 2.30
N GLN A 42 3.90 3.26 2.04
CA GLN A 42 4.22 4.51 2.74
C GLN A 42 3.83 4.42 4.23
N ARG A 43 4.46 5.24 5.07
CA ARG A 43 4.09 5.36 6.49
C ARG A 43 2.62 5.79 6.68
N LEU A 44 2.04 5.47 7.82
CA LEU A 44 0.63 5.76 8.12
C LEU A 44 0.28 7.25 7.95
N LEU A 45 1.17 8.17 8.33
CA LEU A 45 0.97 9.62 8.21
C LEU A 45 0.68 10.09 6.78
N HIS A 46 1.25 9.45 5.75
CA HIS A 46 0.97 9.77 4.34
C HIS A 46 -0.52 9.61 4.03
N PHE A 47 -1.10 8.50 4.46
CA PHE A 47 -2.52 8.19 4.27
C PHE A 47 -3.42 9.01 5.20
N CYS A 48 -2.95 9.39 6.39
CA CYS A 48 -3.67 10.30 7.27
C CYS A 48 -3.77 11.73 6.72
N ASN A 49 -2.76 12.20 5.98
CA ASN A 49 -2.80 13.48 5.26
C ASN A 49 -3.80 13.48 4.09
N GLN A 50 -4.27 12.31 3.65
CA GLN A 50 -5.31 12.23 2.61
C GLN A 50 -6.64 12.74 3.16
N SER A 51 -7.11 13.86 2.60
CA SER A 51 -8.39 14.49 2.93
C SER A 51 -9.62 13.68 2.50
N THR A 52 -9.42 12.48 1.97
CA THR A 52 -10.45 11.59 1.42
C THR A 52 -10.75 10.36 2.26
N ILE A 53 -9.80 9.93 3.11
CA ILE A 53 -9.93 8.77 4.00
C ILE A 53 -10.50 9.22 5.35
N ASP A 54 -11.42 8.48 5.95
CA ASP A 54 -12.00 8.79 7.28
C ASP A 54 -11.60 7.78 8.36
N ILE A 55 -11.43 6.51 7.97
CA ILE A 55 -11.11 5.38 8.85
C ILE A 55 -9.94 4.60 8.24
N ILE A 56 -8.95 4.23 9.06
CA ILE A 56 -7.84 3.37 8.67
C ILE A 56 -7.77 2.17 9.64
N PRO A 57 -8.19 0.98 9.20
CA PRO A 57 -7.83 -0.27 9.87
C PRO A 57 -6.35 -0.56 9.67
N ILE A 58 -5.59 -0.63 10.76
CA ILE A 58 -4.17 -1.02 10.73
C ILE A 58 -4.05 -2.53 10.93
N GLY A 59 -3.65 -3.23 9.88
CA GLY A 59 -3.56 -4.69 9.82
C GLY A 59 -2.13 -5.19 10.00
N PHE A 60 -1.83 -6.11 10.93
CA PHE A 60 -2.75 -6.87 11.79
C PHE A 60 -2.09 -7.36 13.09
N VAL A 61 -2.92 -7.58 14.10
CA VAL A 61 -2.68 -8.59 15.15
C VAL A 61 -3.04 -9.96 14.57
N ASN A 62 -2.05 -10.65 14.02
CA ASN A 62 -2.21 -11.87 13.22
C ASN A 62 -1.80 -13.17 13.95
N TYR A 63 -1.23 -13.07 15.16
CA TYR A 63 -1.10 -14.20 16.09
C TYR A 63 -1.92 -13.91 17.34
N PHE A 64 -2.66 -14.92 17.82
CA PHE A 64 -3.44 -14.80 19.07
C PHE A 64 -2.71 -15.47 20.24
N PRO A 65 -3.07 -15.19 21.50
CA PRO A 65 -2.27 -15.61 22.67
C PRO A 65 -2.02 -17.12 22.84
N ALA A 66 -2.75 -17.99 22.14
CA ALA A 66 -2.54 -19.44 22.15
C ALA A 66 -1.61 -19.93 21.02
N GLN A 67 -1.34 -19.09 20.02
CA GLN A 67 -0.46 -19.32 18.87
C GLN A 67 0.83 -18.51 18.95
N GLY A 68 0.84 -17.41 19.71
CA GLY A 68 2.06 -16.76 20.20
C GLY A 68 2.44 -17.25 21.60
N ASN A 69 3.52 -16.70 22.17
CA ASN A 69 4.09 -17.11 23.45
C ASN A 69 3.26 -16.61 24.68
N GLY A 70 1.93 -16.72 24.65
CA GLY A 70 1.01 -16.22 25.69
C GLY A 70 0.66 -14.73 25.60
N PHE A 71 1.41 -13.96 24.81
CA PHE A 71 0.97 -12.68 24.25
C PHE A 71 0.57 -12.90 22.78
N PRO A 72 -0.29 -12.05 22.20
CA PRO A 72 -0.54 -12.06 20.76
C PRO A 72 0.73 -11.69 19.99
N GLY A 73 0.66 -11.72 18.66
CA GLY A 73 1.67 -11.17 17.78
C GLY A 73 1.06 -10.32 16.68
N ASP A 74 1.86 -9.42 16.15
CA ASP A 74 1.44 -8.43 15.16
C ASP A 74 2.50 -8.21 14.06
N ASN A 75 1.98 -7.81 12.90
CA ASN A 75 2.75 -7.53 11.71
C ASN A 75 2.11 -6.33 11.01
N PHE A 76 2.90 -5.28 10.77
CA PHE A 76 2.47 -4.10 10.00
C PHE A 76 3.40 -3.87 8.80
N GLY A 77 3.82 -4.96 8.15
CA GLY A 77 4.72 -4.93 7.00
C GLY A 77 6.06 -4.28 7.33
N ASN A 78 6.48 -3.31 6.53
CA ASN A 78 7.76 -2.59 6.63
C ASN A 78 7.84 -1.51 7.73
N GLN A 79 6.98 -1.53 8.76
CA GLN A 79 6.75 -0.37 9.64
C GLN A 79 7.23 -0.54 11.09
N CYS A 80 7.59 -1.77 11.48
CA CYS A 80 8.19 -2.11 12.78
C CYS A 80 9.52 -2.84 12.54
N SER A 81 10.39 -2.86 13.55
CA SER A 81 11.76 -3.38 13.37
C SER A 81 11.86 -4.91 13.25
N GLY A 82 10.80 -5.67 13.57
CA GLY A 82 10.83 -7.12 13.55
C GLY A 82 11.70 -7.73 14.67
N PRO A 83 11.84 -9.06 14.73
CA PRO A 83 12.77 -9.73 15.63
C PRO A 83 14.21 -9.17 15.47
N PRO A 84 14.96 -8.92 16.56
CA PRO A 84 14.68 -9.30 17.95
C PRO A 84 13.81 -8.29 18.74
N TYR A 85 13.30 -7.23 18.11
CA TYR A 85 12.50 -6.17 18.76
C TYR A 85 11.05 -6.60 18.98
N VAL A 86 10.88 -7.61 19.83
CA VAL A 86 9.59 -8.17 20.25
C VAL A 86 9.48 -8.20 21.78
N TYR A 87 8.26 -8.18 22.31
CA TYR A 87 8.03 -8.40 23.74
C TYR A 87 8.16 -9.90 24.07
N ALA A 88 8.85 -10.21 25.16
CA ALA A 88 8.86 -11.55 25.72
C ALA A 88 7.47 -11.89 26.29
N GLY A 89 6.83 -12.90 25.71
CA GLY A 89 5.57 -13.46 26.21
C GLY A 89 5.74 -14.29 27.50
N PRO A 90 4.66 -14.51 28.26
CA PRO A 90 4.67 -15.27 29.51
C PRO A 90 4.75 -16.80 29.32
N GLY A 91 4.73 -17.30 28.09
CA GLY A 91 4.93 -18.72 27.78
C GLY A 91 6.41 -19.13 27.79
N ASN A 92 6.67 -20.38 27.39
CA ASN A 92 7.98 -21.02 27.52
C ASN A 92 8.82 -21.07 26.24
N ASP A 93 8.30 -20.61 25.09
CA ASP A 93 9.03 -20.66 23.82
C ASP A 93 9.30 -19.24 23.27
N PRO A 94 10.54 -18.73 23.41
CA PRO A 94 10.89 -17.42 22.88
C PRO A 94 10.79 -17.28 21.35
N ALA A 95 10.70 -18.37 20.59
CA ALA A 95 10.47 -18.31 19.14
C ALA A 95 9.05 -17.82 18.79
N ASP A 96 8.09 -18.00 19.71
CA ASP A 96 6.70 -17.55 19.55
C ASP A 96 6.49 -16.11 20.08
N ASN A 97 7.56 -15.38 20.41
CA ASN A 97 7.50 -13.95 20.73
C ASN A 97 7.28 -13.14 19.44
N GLN A 98 6.01 -12.83 19.12
CA GLN A 98 5.63 -12.19 17.86
C GLN A 98 5.05 -10.77 18.03
N LEU A 99 4.93 -10.25 19.26
CA LEU A 99 4.45 -8.89 19.52
C LEU A 99 5.57 -7.87 19.33
N GLN A 100 5.48 -6.98 18.35
CA GLN A 100 6.48 -5.94 18.10
C GLN A 100 6.64 -5.04 19.34
N SER A 101 7.89 -4.78 19.72
CA SER A 101 8.25 -3.81 20.78
C SER A 101 8.87 -2.52 20.24
N ASN A 102 9.09 -2.43 18.93
CA ASN A 102 9.57 -1.21 18.27
C ASN A 102 8.84 -0.94 16.95
N CYS A 103 7.82 -0.07 17.00
CA CYS A 103 7.03 0.39 15.84
C CYS A 103 7.09 1.93 15.71
N PRO A 104 8.26 2.52 15.46
CA PRO A 104 8.50 3.96 15.62
C PRO A 104 7.60 4.84 14.74
N ASN A 105 7.25 4.38 13.54
CA ASN A 105 6.32 5.11 12.66
C ASN A 105 4.91 5.14 13.26
N LEU A 106 4.39 4.02 13.77
CA LEU A 106 3.04 3.95 14.36
C LEU A 106 2.93 4.76 15.66
N VAL A 107 3.96 4.70 16.49
CA VAL A 107 4.11 5.53 17.70
C VAL A 107 3.94 7.02 17.37
N ALA A 108 4.59 7.50 16.31
CA ALA A 108 4.53 8.90 15.88
C ALA A 108 3.23 9.25 15.13
N ASP A 109 2.74 8.35 14.27
CA ASP A 109 1.71 8.67 13.29
C ASP A 109 0.30 8.63 13.90
N ILE A 110 -0.02 7.62 14.73
CA ILE A 110 -1.39 7.43 15.27
C ILE A 110 -1.92 8.69 15.99
N PRO A 111 -1.16 9.36 16.90
CA PRO A 111 -1.63 10.58 17.55
C PRO A 111 -1.89 11.73 16.56
N VAL A 112 -1.06 11.87 15.52
CA VAL A 112 -1.20 12.93 14.51
C VAL A 112 -2.43 12.67 13.62
N CYS A 113 -2.60 11.43 13.17
CA CYS A 113 -3.79 10.99 12.44
C CYS A 113 -5.10 11.32 13.17
N GLN A 114 -5.13 11.07 14.48
CA GLN A 114 -6.30 11.33 15.31
C GLN A 114 -6.50 12.83 15.61
N ALA A 115 -5.45 13.54 16.03
CA ALA A 115 -5.56 14.90 16.55
C ALA A 115 -5.53 15.99 15.46
N GLN A 116 -4.71 15.84 14.42
CA GLN A 116 -4.57 16.82 13.33
C GLN A 116 -5.52 16.54 12.16
N TYR A 117 -5.70 15.26 11.83
CA TYR A 117 -6.42 14.83 10.62
C TYR A 117 -7.80 14.21 10.89
N GLY A 118 -8.22 14.09 12.16
CA GLY A 118 -9.55 13.62 12.55
C GLY A 118 -9.87 12.16 12.20
N LYS A 119 -8.85 11.35 11.84
CA LYS A 119 -9.03 9.98 11.38
C LYS A 119 -9.41 9.05 12.53
N LYS A 120 -10.17 8.00 12.23
CA LYS A 120 -10.34 6.84 13.12
C LYS A 120 -9.29 5.79 12.78
N ILE A 121 -8.37 5.52 13.70
CA ILE A 121 -7.38 4.44 13.56
C ILE A 121 -7.88 3.23 14.36
N VAL A 122 -8.23 2.13 13.70
CA VAL A 122 -8.68 0.90 14.40
C VAL A 122 -7.67 -0.22 14.21
N LEU A 123 -7.35 -0.95 15.29
CA LEU A 123 -6.43 -2.07 15.22
C LEU A 123 -7.16 -3.29 14.68
N SER A 124 -6.72 -3.86 13.56
CA SER A 124 -7.34 -5.05 12.97
C SER A 124 -6.71 -6.34 13.48
N LEU A 125 -7.58 -7.31 13.74
CA LEU A 125 -7.26 -8.65 14.22
C LEU A 125 -7.56 -9.66 13.13
N GLY A 126 -6.60 -10.54 12.86
CA GLY A 126 -6.73 -11.64 11.91
C GLY A 126 -6.04 -11.38 10.58
N GLY A 127 -6.83 -11.25 9.50
CA GLY A 127 -6.40 -11.18 8.11
C GLY A 127 -6.23 -12.56 7.45
N GLY A 128 -5.83 -12.58 6.18
CA GLY A 128 -5.84 -13.77 5.32
C GLY A 128 -4.76 -14.84 5.54
N ILE A 129 -4.17 -14.94 6.74
CA ILE A 129 -3.17 -15.98 7.07
C ILE A 129 -3.62 -16.87 8.25
N ASP A 130 -3.51 -18.19 8.11
CA ASP A 130 -3.99 -19.18 9.09
C ASP A 130 -3.03 -19.35 10.28
N THR A 131 -2.84 -18.27 11.05
CA THR A 131 -1.90 -18.18 12.19
C THR A 131 -2.57 -17.81 13.51
N TYR A 132 -3.90 -17.62 13.52
CA TYR A 132 -4.67 -17.23 14.68
C TYR A 132 -5.93 -18.07 14.86
N GLY A 133 -6.40 -18.19 16.10
CA GLY A 133 -7.66 -18.87 16.40
C GLY A 133 -8.04 -18.73 17.85
N LEU A 134 -9.20 -18.12 18.12
CA LEU A 134 -9.67 -17.86 19.47
C LEU A 134 -10.79 -18.82 19.88
N THR A 135 -10.49 -19.69 20.84
CA THR A 135 -11.47 -20.65 21.40
C THR A 135 -11.67 -20.46 22.89
N GLY A 136 -12.93 -20.54 23.33
CA GLY A 136 -13.33 -20.43 24.73
C GLY A 136 -13.56 -18.99 25.19
N ALA A 137 -14.75 -18.74 25.77
CA ALA A 137 -15.16 -17.41 26.24
C ALA A 137 -14.20 -16.79 27.29
N ALA A 138 -13.55 -17.61 28.12
CA ALA A 138 -12.56 -17.15 29.09
C ALA A 138 -11.31 -16.58 28.39
N ASN A 139 -10.78 -17.28 27.38
CA ASN A 139 -9.64 -16.83 26.59
C ASN A 139 -9.97 -15.55 25.82
N GLY A 140 -11.17 -15.47 25.23
CA GLY A 140 -11.62 -14.24 24.57
C GLY A 140 -11.78 -13.04 25.51
N THR A 141 -12.25 -13.27 26.74
CA THR A 141 -12.30 -12.23 27.78
C THR A 141 -10.90 -11.77 28.18
N ALA A 142 -9.97 -12.71 28.39
CA ALA A 142 -8.59 -12.40 28.74
C ALA A 142 -7.85 -11.66 27.60
N PHE A 143 -8.09 -12.04 26.34
CA PHE A 143 -7.48 -11.39 25.19
C PHE A 143 -8.04 -9.98 24.96
N ALA A 144 -9.33 -9.76 25.18
CA ALA A 144 -9.90 -8.40 25.22
C ALA A 144 -9.29 -7.52 26.31
N ASP A 145 -9.03 -8.09 27.50
CA ASP A 145 -8.33 -7.37 28.59
C ASP A 145 -6.89 -7.04 28.20
N PHE A 146 -6.19 -7.95 27.51
CA PHE A 146 -4.86 -7.69 26.99
C PHE A 146 -4.85 -6.55 25.97
N LEU A 147 -5.69 -6.62 24.93
CA LEU A 147 -5.71 -5.60 23.88
C LEU A 147 -6.11 -4.23 24.41
N TRP A 148 -7.05 -4.18 25.35
CA TRP A 148 -7.41 -2.93 26.01
C TRP A 148 -6.25 -2.33 26.81
N GLY A 149 -5.49 -3.15 27.53
CA GLY A 149 -4.30 -2.72 28.26
C GLY A 149 -3.15 -2.30 27.33
N ALA A 150 -2.90 -3.05 26.25
CA ALA A 150 -1.76 -2.86 25.36
C ALA A 150 -1.96 -1.75 24.31
N PHE A 151 -3.19 -1.55 23.82
CA PHE A 151 -3.51 -0.65 22.70
C PHE A 151 -4.64 0.36 22.98
N GLY A 152 -5.39 0.18 24.08
CA GLY A 152 -6.36 1.17 24.57
C GLY A 152 -5.73 2.22 25.49
N PRO A 153 -6.51 2.85 26.40
CA PRO A 153 -5.99 3.83 27.35
C PRO A 153 -4.88 3.28 28.23
N GLN A 154 -3.74 3.97 28.23
CA GLN A 154 -2.65 3.68 29.16
C GLN A 154 -3.13 3.85 30.61
N THR A 155 -2.90 2.84 31.46
CA THR A 155 -3.24 2.90 32.89
C THR A 155 -2.03 2.71 33.78
N LYS A 156 -2.03 3.38 34.94
CA LYS A 156 -0.97 3.24 35.96
C LYS A 156 -0.83 1.82 36.51
N ALA A 157 -1.90 1.01 36.46
CA ALA A 157 -1.84 -0.38 36.86
C ALA A 157 -1.05 -1.21 35.83
N TRP A 158 -1.41 -1.09 34.55
CA TRP A 158 -0.75 -1.78 33.44
C TRP A 158 0.75 -1.47 33.36
N LEU A 159 1.12 -0.17 33.43
CA LEU A 159 2.51 0.25 33.46
C LEU A 159 3.28 -0.29 34.68
N LYS A 160 2.65 -0.34 35.85
CA LYS A 160 3.28 -0.85 37.08
C LYS A 160 3.58 -2.36 37.00
N GLU A 161 2.77 -3.10 36.26
CA GLU A 161 2.97 -4.53 36.01
C GLU A 161 4.01 -4.79 34.90
N GLY A 162 4.50 -3.75 34.22
CA GLY A 162 5.51 -3.87 33.16
C GLY A 162 4.98 -4.51 31.87
N LEU A 163 3.66 -4.46 31.67
CA LEU A 163 3.00 -5.12 30.55
C LEU A 163 3.16 -4.34 29.22
N PRO A 164 3.09 -5.02 28.06
CA PRO A 164 3.37 -4.43 26.75
C PRO A 164 2.54 -3.18 26.42
N ARG A 165 3.16 -2.24 25.70
CA ARG A 165 2.52 -1.03 25.14
C ARG A 165 3.15 -0.72 23.77
N PRO A 166 2.87 -1.51 22.72
CA PRO A 166 3.61 -1.47 21.45
C PRO A 166 3.66 -0.12 20.72
N PHE A 167 2.67 0.75 20.97
CA PHE A 167 2.56 2.06 20.34
C PHE A 167 2.85 3.24 21.29
N ASP A 168 3.14 3.01 22.58
CA ASP A 168 3.49 4.12 23.47
C ASP A 168 4.84 4.72 23.08
N GLY A 169 4.90 6.06 23.09
CA GLY A 169 6.08 6.80 22.72
C GLY A 169 7.11 6.96 23.84
N PRO A 170 8.27 7.56 23.51
CA PRO A 170 9.30 7.92 24.48
C PRO A 170 8.70 8.64 25.70
N ASN A 171 9.31 8.43 26.87
CA ASN A 171 8.84 8.98 28.15
C ASN A 171 7.42 8.51 28.56
N ASN A 172 6.98 7.33 28.08
CA ASN A 172 5.64 6.77 28.28
C ASN A 172 4.51 7.66 27.71
N GLN A 173 4.75 8.31 26.57
CA GLN A 173 3.68 9.03 25.87
C GLN A 173 2.57 8.05 25.48
N ALA A 174 1.38 8.21 26.07
CA ALA A 174 0.26 7.31 25.83
C ALA A 174 -0.25 7.44 24.38
N VAL A 175 -0.30 6.32 23.66
CA VAL A 175 -0.95 6.20 22.34
C VAL A 175 -2.04 5.16 22.41
N GLU A 176 -3.24 5.49 21.93
CA GLU A 176 -4.39 4.59 21.96
C GLU A 176 -5.15 4.60 20.63
N VAL A 177 -5.60 3.43 20.18
CA VAL A 177 -6.43 3.32 18.97
C VAL A 177 -7.84 3.86 19.20
N ASP A 178 -8.65 3.98 18.15
CA ASP A 178 -10.07 4.35 18.20
C ASP A 178 -11.01 3.15 18.27
N GLY A 179 -10.49 1.92 18.22
CA GLY A 179 -11.31 0.73 18.16
C GLY A 179 -10.56 -0.51 17.72
N PHE A 180 -11.30 -1.60 17.60
CA PHE A 180 -10.79 -2.89 17.17
C PHE A 180 -11.63 -3.42 16.00
N ASP A 181 -10.94 -3.87 14.97
CA ASP A 181 -11.51 -4.46 13.77
C ASP A 181 -11.32 -5.98 13.79
N PHE A 182 -12.35 -6.72 13.36
CA PHE A 182 -12.33 -8.18 13.31
C PHE A 182 -12.37 -8.64 11.86
N ASP A 183 -11.20 -8.95 11.30
CA ASP A 183 -11.04 -9.52 9.96
C ASP A 183 -10.74 -11.02 10.10
N ILE A 184 -11.77 -11.78 10.46
CA ILE A 184 -11.63 -13.19 10.84
C ILE A 184 -11.98 -14.07 9.63
N GLU A 185 -10.95 -14.56 8.94
CA GLU A 185 -11.07 -15.30 7.69
C GLU A 185 -11.09 -16.84 7.86
N PHE A 186 -10.84 -17.35 9.07
CA PHE A 186 -10.77 -18.77 9.37
C PHE A 186 -11.85 -19.24 10.37
N PRO A 187 -12.37 -20.48 10.21
CA PRO A 187 -13.50 -20.96 11.01
C PRO A 187 -13.08 -21.29 12.45
N SER A 188 -13.81 -20.74 13.43
CA SER A 188 -13.63 -21.15 14.84
C SER A 188 -14.23 -22.53 15.12
N SER A 189 -13.49 -23.36 15.86
CA SER A 189 -13.97 -24.66 16.35
C SER A 189 -14.96 -24.59 17.52
N ASP A 190 -15.19 -23.40 18.09
CA ASP A 190 -16.05 -23.18 19.26
C ASP A 190 -17.38 -22.45 18.97
N ASN A 191 -17.79 -22.39 17.70
CA ASN A 191 -18.91 -21.56 17.21
C ASN A 191 -18.73 -20.05 17.52
N GLN A 192 -17.49 -19.57 17.46
CA GLN A 192 -17.09 -18.17 17.66
C GLN A 192 -17.30 -17.67 19.11
N ALA A 193 -17.47 -18.57 20.09
CA ALA A 193 -17.78 -18.21 21.48
C ALA A 193 -16.67 -17.38 22.16
N GLY A 194 -15.41 -17.67 21.85
CA GLY A 194 -14.26 -16.85 22.25
C GLY A 194 -14.39 -15.41 21.74
N TYR A 195 -14.58 -15.22 20.44
CA TYR A 195 -14.72 -13.89 19.83
C TYR A 195 -15.96 -13.11 20.32
N ILE A 196 -17.10 -13.78 20.48
CA ILE A 196 -18.32 -13.16 21.04
C ILE A 196 -18.07 -12.63 22.46
N ALA A 197 -17.34 -13.38 23.29
CA ALA A 197 -16.97 -12.95 24.63
C ALA A 197 -15.97 -11.78 24.60
N MET A 198 -15.00 -11.84 23.68
CA MET A 198 -14.01 -10.79 23.46
C MET A 198 -14.66 -9.45 23.09
N ILE A 199 -15.54 -9.41 22.08
CA ILE A 199 -16.23 -8.19 21.68
C ILE A 199 -17.10 -7.65 22.82
N LYS A 200 -17.83 -8.53 23.54
CA LYS A 200 -18.62 -8.14 24.72
C LYS A 200 -17.75 -7.53 25.82
N ARG A 201 -16.53 -8.04 26.02
CA ARG A 201 -15.58 -7.53 27.00
C ARG A 201 -14.98 -6.19 26.59
N LEU A 202 -14.59 -6.01 25.32
CA LEU A 202 -14.19 -4.72 24.78
C LEU A 202 -15.29 -3.65 24.96
N ARG A 203 -16.56 -4.00 24.68
CA ARG A 203 -17.70 -3.09 24.92
C ARG A 203 -17.89 -2.72 26.40
N GLN A 204 -17.53 -3.58 27.36
CA GLN A 204 -17.54 -3.21 28.79
C GLN A 204 -16.47 -2.16 29.09
N HIS A 205 -15.26 -2.35 28.57
CA HIS A 205 -14.17 -1.38 28.72
C HIS A 205 -14.51 -0.02 28.11
N PHE A 206 -15.09 -0.01 26.90
CA PHE A 206 -15.53 1.20 26.21
C PHE A 206 -16.55 1.99 27.04
N GLY A 207 -17.44 1.30 27.79
CA GLY A 207 -18.41 1.93 28.67
C GLY A 207 -17.83 2.65 29.90
N SER A 208 -16.54 2.45 30.19
CA SER A 208 -15.80 3.13 31.26
C SER A 208 -14.78 4.16 30.78
N ALA A 209 -14.59 4.28 29.46
CA ALA A 209 -13.59 5.15 28.85
C ALA A 209 -14.11 6.57 28.59
N SER A 210 -13.19 7.55 28.50
CA SER A 210 -13.50 8.94 28.16
C SER A 210 -13.68 9.17 26.65
N LYS A 211 -12.87 8.48 25.84
CA LYS A 211 -12.96 8.45 24.37
C LYS A 211 -14.05 7.47 23.93
N LYS A 212 -14.71 7.76 22.80
CA LYS A 212 -15.62 6.80 22.14
C LYS A 212 -14.81 5.85 21.26
N TYR A 213 -15.04 4.56 21.42
CA TYR A 213 -14.40 3.51 20.65
C TYR A 213 -15.42 2.75 19.79
N ILE A 214 -14.95 2.25 18.65
CA ILE A 214 -15.75 1.45 17.72
C ILE A 214 -15.30 -0.02 17.66
N ILE A 215 -16.23 -0.90 17.33
CA ILE A 215 -15.93 -2.27 16.86
C ILE A 215 -16.35 -2.36 15.40
N THR A 216 -15.44 -2.79 14.54
CA THR A 216 -15.67 -3.00 13.11
C THR A 216 -15.41 -4.46 12.74
N GLY A 217 -15.81 -4.89 11.54
CA GLY A 217 -15.56 -6.26 11.11
C GLY A 217 -15.72 -6.47 9.60
N ALA A 218 -15.01 -7.46 9.07
CA ALA A 218 -14.82 -7.68 7.64
C ALA A 218 -15.30 -9.05 7.11
N PRO A 219 -16.60 -9.40 7.25
CA PRO A 219 -17.11 -10.66 6.72
C PRO A 219 -17.01 -10.72 5.19
N GLN A 220 -16.92 -11.91 4.61
CA GLN A 220 -17.07 -12.08 3.17
C GLN A 220 -18.54 -11.95 2.75
N CYS A 221 -18.81 -11.83 1.45
CA CYS A 221 -20.16 -11.52 0.97
C CYS A 221 -21.25 -12.59 1.21
N VAL A 222 -20.94 -13.79 1.69
CA VAL A 222 -21.93 -14.85 1.95
C VAL A 222 -22.73 -14.53 3.21
N VAL A 223 -24.05 -14.78 3.20
CA VAL A 223 -24.95 -14.47 4.32
C VAL A 223 -25.58 -15.76 4.90
N PRO A 224 -25.46 -16.01 6.22
CA PRO A 224 -24.51 -15.38 7.13
C PRO A 224 -23.08 -15.83 6.80
N ASP A 225 -22.10 -14.98 7.11
CA ASP A 225 -20.68 -15.32 6.95
C ASP A 225 -20.29 -16.47 7.91
N ALA A 226 -19.49 -17.42 7.42
CA ALA A 226 -19.13 -18.64 8.17
C ALA A 226 -18.24 -18.36 9.40
N ASN A 227 -17.40 -17.34 9.32
CA ASN A 227 -16.39 -17.01 10.33
C ASN A 227 -16.85 -15.92 11.29
N MET A 228 -17.80 -15.07 10.86
CA MET A 228 -18.27 -13.89 11.59
C MET A 228 -19.78 -13.87 11.88
N GLY A 229 -20.59 -14.74 11.27
CA GLY A 229 -22.05 -14.69 11.42
C GLY A 229 -22.54 -14.80 12.87
N GLN A 230 -21.93 -15.64 13.71
CA GLN A 230 -22.30 -15.75 15.12
C GLN A 230 -21.81 -14.53 15.93
N MET A 231 -20.63 -13.98 15.62
CA MET A 231 -20.15 -12.71 16.19
C MET A 231 -21.15 -11.58 15.95
N ILE A 232 -21.54 -11.36 14.70
CA ILE A 232 -22.48 -10.29 14.29
C ILE A 232 -23.86 -10.51 14.93
N THR A 233 -24.31 -11.76 15.01
CA THR A 233 -25.58 -12.14 15.67
C THR A 233 -25.59 -11.76 17.15
N TYR A 234 -24.52 -12.09 17.90
CA TYR A 234 -24.54 -12.08 19.37
C TYR A 234 -23.71 -11.00 20.04
N ALA A 235 -22.91 -10.22 19.31
CA ALA A 235 -22.15 -9.09 19.80
C ALA A 235 -22.38 -7.86 18.91
N LYS A 236 -22.20 -6.65 19.47
CA LYS A 236 -22.50 -5.40 18.78
C LYS A 236 -21.30 -4.87 18.02
N PHE A 237 -21.41 -4.79 16.70
CA PHE A 237 -20.55 -4.03 15.79
C PHE A 237 -21.14 -2.61 15.57
N ASP A 238 -20.30 -1.63 15.25
CA ASP A 238 -20.74 -0.30 14.78
C ASP A 238 -20.69 -0.23 13.24
N ILE A 239 -19.69 -0.88 12.64
CA ILE A 239 -19.45 -0.93 11.20
C ILE A 239 -19.18 -2.38 10.78
N ILE A 240 -19.67 -2.76 9.61
CA ILE A 240 -19.38 -4.03 8.96
C ILE A 240 -19.04 -3.74 7.50
N TRP A 241 -17.78 -3.92 7.10
CA TRP A 241 -17.33 -3.74 5.73
C TRP A 241 -17.24 -5.09 5.02
N ILE A 242 -18.29 -5.39 4.26
CA ILE A 242 -18.46 -6.70 3.62
C ILE A 242 -17.48 -6.81 2.44
N GLN A 243 -16.62 -7.82 2.46
CA GLN A 243 -15.67 -8.08 1.38
C GLN A 243 -16.41 -8.63 0.15
N TYR A 244 -16.65 -7.76 -0.85
CA TYR A 244 -17.38 -8.10 -2.08
C TYR A 244 -16.47 -8.55 -3.23
N TYR A 245 -15.34 -9.14 -2.88
CA TYR A 245 -14.33 -9.72 -3.76
C TYR A 245 -13.96 -11.13 -3.30
N ASN A 246 -13.15 -11.86 -4.08
CA ASN A 246 -12.71 -13.24 -3.87
C ASN A 246 -13.82 -14.33 -3.87
N THR A 247 -15.08 -13.99 -3.54
CA THR A 247 -16.24 -14.88 -3.61
C THR A 247 -17.21 -14.47 -4.74
N ALA A 248 -17.05 -15.09 -5.91
CA ALA A 248 -17.76 -14.76 -7.16
C ALA A 248 -19.29 -14.60 -7.02
N GLN A 249 -19.95 -15.57 -6.36
CA GLN A 249 -21.41 -15.70 -6.30
C GLN A 249 -22.17 -14.47 -5.74
N CYS A 250 -21.51 -13.65 -4.92
CA CYS A 250 -22.08 -12.46 -4.31
C CYS A 250 -21.23 -11.20 -4.51
N SER A 251 -20.22 -11.26 -5.38
CA SER A 251 -19.24 -10.18 -5.59
C SER A 251 -19.82 -8.92 -6.26
N ALA A 252 -19.19 -7.78 -5.99
CA ALA A 252 -19.49 -6.49 -6.63
C ALA A 252 -19.24 -6.54 -8.15
N ARG A 253 -18.22 -7.29 -8.60
CA ARG A 253 -17.98 -7.58 -10.02
C ARG A 253 -19.16 -8.33 -10.66
N ASN A 254 -19.77 -9.30 -9.98
CA ASN A 254 -20.96 -9.97 -10.52
C ASN A 254 -22.16 -9.02 -10.62
N TRP A 255 -22.31 -8.09 -9.65
CA TRP A 255 -23.33 -7.04 -9.72
C TRP A 255 -23.21 -6.19 -10.99
N VAL A 256 -22.05 -5.56 -11.23
CA VAL A 256 -21.88 -4.64 -12.39
C VAL A 256 -21.96 -5.38 -13.73
N THR A 257 -21.60 -6.67 -13.75
CA THR A 257 -21.69 -7.52 -14.95
C THR A 257 -23.14 -7.81 -15.33
N ALA A 258 -24.02 -8.01 -14.36
CA ALA A 258 -25.47 -8.11 -14.57
C ALA A 258 -26.14 -6.74 -14.81
N ASN A 259 -25.56 -5.66 -14.25
CA ASN A 259 -26.14 -4.32 -14.20
C ASN A 259 -25.39 -3.23 -15.00
N PRO A 260 -24.93 -3.47 -16.24
CA PRO A 260 -24.05 -2.54 -16.96
C PRO A 260 -24.73 -1.22 -17.36
N ASN A 261 -26.07 -1.16 -17.32
CA ASN A 261 -26.87 0.01 -17.70
C ASN A 261 -27.54 0.73 -16.52
N TYR A 262 -27.30 0.31 -15.27
CA TYR A 262 -28.06 0.77 -14.10
C TYR A 262 -28.11 2.30 -13.94
N LEU A 263 -27.00 3.00 -14.17
CA LEU A 263 -26.95 4.48 -14.14
C LEU A 263 -27.99 5.16 -15.07
N SER A 264 -28.38 4.48 -16.16
CA SER A 264 -29.34 4.99 -17.16
C SER A 264 -30.77 4.47 -16.97
N THR A 265 -30.95 3.29 -16.38
CA THR A 265 -32.27 2.64 -16.22
C THR A 265 -32.85 2.79 -14.82
N GLY A 266 -32.01 2.83 -13.78
CA GLY A 266 -32.41 2.66 -12.39
C GLY A 266 -32.98 1.27 -12.07
N ILE A 267 -32.85 0.31 -12.98
CA ILE A 267 -33.38 -1.06 -12.86
C ILE A 267 -32.24 -2.00 -12.54
N GLU A 268 -32.36 -2.69 -11.41
CA GLU A 268 -31.42 -3.73 -10.97
C GLU A 268 -31.90 -5.12 -11.42
N GLU A 269 -31.00 -5.86 -12.06
CA GLU A 269 -31.16 -7.25 -12.46
C GLU A 269 -30.50 -8.20 -11.43
N PRO A 270 -31.08 -9.39 -11.16
CA PRO A 270 -30.55 -10.34 -10.19
C PRO A 270 -29.11 -10.77 -10.48
N SER A 271 -28.23 -10.56 -9.49
CA SER A 271 -26.79 -10.81 -9.61
C SER A 271 -26.18 -11.65 -8.47
N GLY A 272 -26.97 -12.00 -7.46
CA GLY A 272 -26.46 -12.68 -6.25
C GLY A 272 -25.69 -11.76 -5.28
N PHE A 273 -25.43 -10.50 -5.66
CA PHE A 273 -24.92 -9.48 -4.74
C PHE A 273 -25.83 -9.35 -3.52
N SER A 274 -25.23 -9.37 -2.33
CA SER A 274 -25.92 -9.78 -1.10
C SER A 274 -26.19 -8.65 -0.12
N PHE A 275 -26.07 -7.38 -0.51
CA PHE A 275 -26.24 -6.25 0.42
C PHE A 275 -27.63 -6.23 1.08
N ASP A 276 -28.70 -6.47 0.34
CA ASP A 276 -30.06 -6.56 0.90
C ASP A 276 -30.24 -7.79 1.82
N ALA A 277 -29.52 -8.88 1.54
CA ALA A 277 -29.50 -10.05 2.42
C ALA A 277 -28.72 -9.77 3.71
N TRP A 278 -27.64 -8.97 3.64
CA TRP A 278 -26.91 -8.49 4.80
C TRP A 278 -27.75 -7.52 5.66
N GLU A 279 -28.44 -6.55 5.05
CA GLU A 279 -29.34 -5.63 5.75
C GLU A 279 -30.47 -6.42 6.46
N GLY A 280 -31.08 -7.39 5.78
CA GLY A 280 -32.07 -8.29 6.38
C GLY A 280 -31.51 -9.24 7.44
N PHE A 281 -30.24 -9.66 7.34
CA PHE A 281 -29.58 -10.47 8.36
C PHE A 281 -29.28 -9.70 9.65
N LEU A 282 -29.06 -8.39 9.58
CA LEU A 282 -28.85 -7.56 10.78
C LEU A 282 -30.11 -7.44 11.63
N GLU A 283 -31.31 -7.58 11.07
CA GLU A 283 -32.58 -7.45 11.79
C GLU A 283 -32.67 -8.47 12.95
N GLY A 284 -32.88 -7.97 14.18
CA GLY A 284 -32.97 -8.80 15.39
C GLY A 284 -31.63 -9.29 15.94
N THR A 285 -30.49 -8.94 15.33
CA THR A 285 -29.15 -9.23 15.86
C THR A 285 -28.70 -8.17 16.88
N ALA A 286 -27.63 -8.47 17.62
CA ALA A 286 -26.93 -7.47 18.44
C ALA A 286 -26.28 -6.33 17.61
N SER A 287 -26.19 -6.49 16.29
CA SER A 287 -25.62 -5.53 15.33
C SER A 287 -26.65 -4.89 14.40
N GLN A 288 -27.94 -4.92 14.75
CA GLN A 288 -29.02 -4.30 13.96
C GLN A 288 -28.77 -2.82 13.56
N ASP A 289 -28.05 -2.06 14.38
CA ASP A 289 -27.75 -0.65 14.14
C ASP A 289 -26.43 -0.43 13.34
N ALA A 290 -25.72 -1.50 12.97
CA ALA A 290 -24.40 -1.41 12.34
C ALA A 290 -24.48 -0.85 10.92
N LYS A 291 -23.50 -0.01 10.56
CA LYS A 291 -23.37 0.53 9.19
C LYS A 291 -22.66 -0.47 8.28
N LEU A 292 -23.31 -0.84 7.20
CA LEU A 292 -22.79 -1.68 6.12
C LEU A 292 -21.99 -0.84 5.12
N TYR A 293 -20.78 -1.29 4.83
CA TYR A 293 -19.90 -0.71 3.82
C TYR A 293 -19.66 -1.74 2.72
N ILE A 294 -19.58 -1.28 1.47
CA ILE A 294 -19.21 -2.14 0.34
C ILE A 294 -17.68 -2.19 0.29
N GLY A 295 -17.10 -3.34 0.63
CA GLY A 295 -15.66 -3.61 0.54
C GLY A 295 -15.24 -3.96 -0.89
N LEU A 296 -14.32 -3.19 -1.46
CA LEU A 296 -13.81 -3.36 -2.82
C LEU A 296 -12.28 -3.53 -2.81
N PRO A 297 -11.71 -4.34 -3.73
CA PRO A 297 -10.27 -4.36 -3.94
C PRO A 297 -9.89 -3.12 -4.75
N ALA A 298 -8.82 -2.44 -4.33
CA ALA A 298 -8.30 -1.26 -5.01
C ALA A 298 -7.24 -1.62 -6.08
N ALA A 299 -6.66 -2.82 -6.00
CA ALA A 299 -5.71 -3.33 -6.98
C ALA A 299 -6.40 -3.68 -8.30
N THR A 300 -5.80 -3.30 -9.44
CA THR A 300 -6.34 -3.54 -10.79
C THR A 300 -6.05 -4.94 -11.34
N ASN A 301 -5.19 -5.72 -10.68
CA ASN A 301 -4.71 -7.03 -11.11
C ASN A 301 -5.60 -8.21 -10.67
N THR A 302 -6.82 -7.94 -10.24
CA THR A 302 -7.82 -8.93 -9.84
C THR A 302 -9.11 -8.77 -10.66
N ASP A 303 -9.71 -9.88 -11.07
CA ASP A 303 -10.98 -9.86 -11.81
C ASP A 303 -12.12 -9.18 -11.01
N TYR A 304 -11.98 -9.11 -9.68
CA TYR A 304 -12.93 -8.48 -8.76
C TYR A 304 -12.86 -6.95 -8.69
N TYR A 305 -11.81 -6.33 -9.24
CA TYR A 305 -11.66 -4.87 -9.32
C TYR A 305 -12.87 -4.23 -10.01
N LEU A 306 -13.25 -3.02 -9.61
CA LEU A 306 -14.21 -2.17 -10.31
C LEU A 306 -13.53 -0.87 -10.75
N SER A 307 -13.75 -0.43 -11.98
CA SER A 307 -13.41 0.96 -12.34
C SER A 307 -14.30 1.97 -11.59
N PRO A 308 -13.90 3.25 -11.44
CA PRO A 308 -14.73 4.25 -10.77
C PRO A 308 -16.15 4.40 -11.35
N SER A 309 -16.34 4.23 -12.66
CA SER A 309 -17.67 4.27 -13.28
C SER A 309 -18.55 3.07 -12.91
N GLU A 310 -17.95 1.87 -12.79
CA GLU A 310 -18.61 0.65 -12.33
C GLU A 310 -18.95 0.73 -10.84
N ALA A 311 -18.00 1.19 -10.02
CA ALA A 311 -18.21 1.44 -8.60
C ALA A 311 -19.28 2.51 -8.35
N SER A 312 -19.29 3.60 -9.11
CA SER A 312 -20.32 4.65 -9.07
C SER A 312 -21.72 4.10 -9.37
N SER A 313 -21.85 3.21 -10.37
CA SER A 313 -23.10 2.52 -10.68
C SER A 313 -23.64 1.70 -9.49
N LEU A 314 -22.76 0.94 -8.84
CA LEU A 314 -23.09 0.13 -7.65
C LEU A 314 -23.43 1.01 -6.45
N ILE A 315 -22.61 2.02 -6.17
CA ILE A 315 -22.83 2.96 -5.06
C ILE A 315 -24.19 3.63 -5.23
N LYS A 316 -24.56 4.10 -6.43
CA LYS A 316 -25.86 4.73 -6.68
C LYS A 316 -27.04 3.84 -6.27
N ALA A 317 -26.96 2.54 -6.56
CA ALA A 317 -28.04 1.59 -6.25
C ALA A 317 -28.26 1.42 -4.74
N TYR A 318 -27.18 1.45 -3.96
CA TYR A 318 -27.19 1.14 -2.53
C TYR A 318 -27.07 2.37 -1.62
N TYR A 319 -26.76 3.56 -2.16
CA TYR A 319 -26.48 4.79 -1.40
C TYR A 319 -27.60 5.17 -0.42
N CYS A 320 -28.87 4.96 -0.78
CA CYS A 320 -30.01 5.32 0.08
C CYS A 320 -30.53 4.19 0.96
N LYS A 321 -29.83 3.05 1.06
CA LYS A 321 -30.21 1.96 1.99
C LYS A 321 -29.99 2.41 3.45
N PRO A 322 -30.91 2.13 4.38
CA PRO A 322 -30.81 2.56 5.78
C PRO A 322 -29.47 2.26 6.46
N ASN A 323 -28.94 1.06 6.23
CA ASN A 323 -27.68 0.63 6.85
C ASN A 323 -26.43 1.04 6.04
N PHE A 324 -26.53 1.63 4.84
CA PHE A 324 -25.35 2.06 4.08
C PHE A 324 -24.53 3.12 4.86
N GLY A 325 -23.21 2.93 4.93
CA GLY A 325 -22.26 3.82 5.60
C GLY A 325 -21.14 4.36 4.70
N GLY A 326 -20.85 3.68 3.58
CA GLY A 326 -19.83 4.08 2.62
C GLY A 326 -19.08 2.91 1.97
N ILE A 327 -17.80 3.12 1.68
CA ILE A 327 -16.92 2.17 0.98
C ILE A 327 -15.74 1.77 1.87
N MET A 328 -15.32 0.51 1.78
CA MET A 328 -14.05 0.03 2.32
C MET A 328 -13.14 -0.40 1.17
N LEU A 329 -11.85 -0.09 1.27
CA LEU A 329 -10.84 -0.45 0.27
C LEU A 329 -9.75 -1.36 0.81
N TRP A 330 -9.46 -2.41 0.05
CA TRP A 330 -8.32 -3.31 0.21
C TRP A 330 -7.28 -3.09 -0.90
N GLU A 331 -6.12 -2.48 -0.65
CA GLU A 331 -5.71 -1.71 0.53
C GLU A 331 -5.05 -0.39 0.11
N ALA A 332 -4.55 0.39 1.05
CA ALA A 332 -4.04 1.76 0.85
C ALA A 332 -2.99 1.88 -0.25
N THR A 333 -2.03 0.96 -0.31
CA THR A 333 -0.92 1.01 -1.27
C THR A 333 -1.38 0.64 -2.69
N ALA A 334 -2.26 -0.34 -2.81
CA ALA A 334 -2.93 -0.67 -4.06
C ALA A 334 -3.83 0.47 -4.55
N ALA A 335 -4.47 1.20 -3.64
CA ALA A 335 -5.32 2.34 -3.96
C ALA A 335 -4.53 3.60 -4.35
N GLU A 336 -3.37 3.84 -3.73
CA GLU A 336 -2.38 4.87 -4.10
C GLU A 336 -1.83 4.62 -5.50
N ASN A 337 -1.34 3.40 -5.75
CA ASN A 337 -0.67 3.02 -7.01
C ASN A 337 -1.65 2.85 -8.20
N ASN A 338 -2.95 3.05 -7.98
CA ASN A 338 -3.99 2.97 -9.00
C ASN A 338 -4.45 4.38 -9.40
N ASP A 339 -3.70 5.00 -10.32
CA ASP A 339 -4.11 6.21 -11.03
C ASP A 339 -5.29 5.88 -11.95
N VAL A 340 -6.47 6.40 -11.62
CA VAL A 340 -7.69 6.20 -12.41
C VAL A 340 -7.83 7.20 -13.57
N GLY A 341 -6.82 8.06 -13.74
CA GLY A 341 -6.71 9.09 -14.76
C GLY A 341 -6.50 10.47 -14.12
N CYS A 342 -5.66 11.27 -14.76
CA CYS A 342 -5.35 12.65 -14.33
C CYS A 342 -4.54 12.75 -13.03
N GLY A 343 -3.90 11.68 -12.57
CA GLY A 343 -3.21 11.64 -11.28
C GLY A 343 -4.14 11.51 -10.08
N GLU A 344 -5.40 11.12 -10.31
CA GLU A 344 -6.38 10.84 -9.26
C GLU A 344 -6.23 9.40 -8.80
N THR A 345 -6.00 9.19 -7.49
CA THR A 345 -5.87 7.84 -6.94
C THR A 345 -7.24 7.17 -6.74
N TYR A 346 -7.27 5.85 -6.67
CA TYR A 346 -8.53 5.11 -6.55
C TYR A 346 -9.33 5.49 -5.31
N TYR A 347 -8.66 5.74 -4.17
CA TYR A 347 -9.35 6.18 -2.94
C TYR A 347 -9.88 7.62 -3.05
N GLN A 348 -9.25 8.51 -3.84
CA GLN A 348 -9.78 9.84 -4.13
C GLN A 348 -11.07 9.75 -4.94
N ALA A 349 -11.06 8.98 -6.03
CA ALA A 349 -12.23 8.77 -6.87
C ALA A 349 -13.41 8.13 -6.11
N MET A 350 -13.16 7.15 -5.22
CA MET A 350 -14.21 6.58 -4.37
C MET A 350 -14.85 7.64 -3.45
N LYS A 351 -14.04 8.51 -2.84
CA LYS A 351 -14.54 9.57 -1.98
C LYS A 351 -15.35 10.60 -2.76
N GLU A 352 -14.87 11.01 -3.94
CA GLU A 352 -15.59 11.96 -4.81
C GLU A 352 -16.98 11.41 -5.15
N ILE A 353 -17.08 10.16 -5.63
CA ILE A 353 -18.35 9.51 -5.95
C ILE A 353 -19.33 9.53 -4.76
N LEU A 354 -18.84 9.24 -3.56
CA LEU A 354 -19.67 9.27 -2.34
C LEU A 354 -20.16 10.68 -1.99
N VAL A 355 -19.29 11.69 -2.15
CA VAL A 355 -19.60 13.10 -1.88
C VAL A 355 -20.56 13.67 -2.94
N ASP A 356 -20.40 13.30 -4.20
CA ASP A 356 -21.31 13.66 -5.30
C ASP A 356 -22.72 13.12 -5.02
N TYR A 357 -22.85 11.84 -4.65
CA TYR A 357 -24.15 11.27 -4.28
C TYR A 357 -24.74 11.86 -3.00
N SER A 358 -23.94 12.45 -2.10
CA SER A 358 -24.49 13.19 -0.95
C SER A 358 -25.21 14.49 -1.36
N GLN A 359 -24.95 14.97 -2.59
CA GLN A 359 -25.48 16.20 -3.17
C GLN A 359 -26.47 15.93 -4.32
N ASP A 360 -26.58 14.70 -4.81
CA ASP A 360 -27.51 14.29 -5.86
C ASP A 360 -28.97 14.31 -5.38
N GLY A 361 -29.64 15.45 -5.59
CA GLY A 361 -31.06 15.63 -5.28
C GLY A 361 -32.03 14.76 -6.08
N SER A 362 -31.56 13.87 -6.97
CA SER A 362 -32.39 12.81 -7.56
C SER A 362 -32.50 11.56 -6.66
N LEU A 363 -31.58 11.39 -5.71
CA LEU A 363 -31.60 10.30 -4.74
C LEU A 363 -32.63 10.55 -3.63
N SER A 364 -33.46 9.55 -3.33
CA SER A 364 -34.62 9.67 -2.45
C SER A 364 -34.30 10.04 -0.99
N CYS A 365 -33.09 9.72 -0.53
CA CYS A 365 -32.59 10.05 0.81
C CYS A 365 -31.96 11.46 0.90
N VAL A 366 -31.60 12.07 -0.23
CA VAL A 366 -30.93 13.38 -0.29
C VAL A 366 -31.99 14.48 -0.29
N LYS A 367 -31.90 15.40 0.68
CA LYS A 367 -32.80 16.55 0.75
C LYS A 367 -32.31 17.63 -0.21
N ALA A 368 -33.13 17.98 -1.19
CA ALA A 368 -32.84 19.07 -2.12
C ALA A 368 -32.39 20.35 -1.37
N PRO A 369 -31.21 20.92 -1.71
CA PRO A 369 -30.71 22.11 -1.04
C PRO A 369 -31.62 23.31 -1.27
N LYS A 370 -31.75 24.16 -0.24
CA LYS A 370 -32.59 25.37 -0.28
C LYS A 370 -32.04 26.51 -1.14
N TYR A 371 -30.87 26.31 -1.75
CA TYR A 371 -30.17 27.27 -2.58
C TYR A 371 -29.67 26.57 -3.85
N PRO A 372 -29.60 27.25 -5.00
CA PRO A 372 -29.03 26.67 -6.21
C PRO A 372 -27.57 26.29 -5.96
N ILE A 373 -27.25 25.01 -6.17
CA ILE A 373 -25.87 24.53 -6.14
C ILE A 373 -25.12 25.25 -7.26
N SER A 374 -24.02 25.92 -6.93
CA SER A 374 -23.05 26.34 -7.93
C SER A 374 -22.35 25.07 -8.42
N THR A 375 -22.81 24.49 -9.53
CA THR A 375 -22.19 23.33 -10.15
C THR A 375 -20.78 23.69 -10.59
N SER A 376 -19.80 23.42 -9.74
CA SER A 376 -18.40 23.34 -10.15
C SER A 376 -18.29 22.10 -11.03
N SER A 377 -18.45 22.26 -12.34
CA SER A 377 -18.10 21.21 -13.28
C SER A 377 -16.63 20.85 -13.04
N LYS A 378 -16.35 19.62 -12.58
CA LYS A 378 -14.99 19.06 -12.58
C LYS A 378 -14.40 19.38 -13.95
N ALA A 379 -13.27 20.10 -13.99
CA ALA A 379 -12.68 20.52 -15.24
C ALA A 379 -12.41 19.24 -16.03
N SER A 380 -13.15 19.02 -17.12
CA SER A 380 -12.96 17.83 -17.94
C SER A 380 -11.53 17.89 -18.43
N CYS A 381 -10.70 16.96 -17.96
CA CYS A 381 -9.29 16.86 -18.32
C CYS A 381 -9.21 16.33 -19.76
N THR A 382 -9.62 17.19 -20.70
CA THR A 382 -9.58 16.93 -22.12
C THR A 382 -8.13 17.08 -22.50
N VAL A 383 -7.42 15.95 -22.59
CA VAL A 383 -6.09 15.86 -23.19
C VAL A 383 -6.25 16.21 -24.68
N THR A 384 -6.34 17.51 -24.94
CA THR A 384 -6.60 18.06 -26.26
C THR A 384 -5.26 18.16 -26.96
N SER A 385 -4.97 17.20 -27.82
CA SER A 385 -3.83 17.25 -28.75
C SER A 385 -4.04 18.31 -29.83
N THR A 386 -4.27 19.56 -29.43
CA THR A 386 -4.32 20.74 -30.29
C THR A 386 -2.91 21.19 -30.61
N THR A 387 -2.40 20.76 -31.77
CA THR A 387 -1.23 21.35 -32.44
C THR A 387 -1.57 22.74 -32.97
N THR A 388 -1.74 23.69 -32.04
CA THR A 388 -1.87 25.13 -32.33
C THR A 388 -0.85 25.90 -31.51
N SER A 389 0.16 26.39 -32.20
CA SER A 389 1.22 27.25 -31.68
C SER A 389 0.63 28.57 -31.15
N SER A 390 0.48 28.65 -29.83
CA SER A 390 0.21 29.89 -29.10
C SER A 390 1.11 29.92 -27.86
N SER A 391 1.99 30.91 -27.80
CA SER A 391 3.03 31.04 -26.79
C SER A 391 2.45 31.47 -25.43
N ALA A 392 2.36 30.54 -24.48
CA ALA A 392 2.41 30.85 -23.06
C ALA A 392 3.87 31.22 -22.66
N PRO A 393 4.09 32.06 -21.62
CA PRO A 393 5.44 32.44 -21.22
C PRO A 393 6.16 31.27 -20.56
N THR A 394 7.09 30.64 -21.29
CA THR A 394 8.06 29.71 -20.72
C THR A 394 8.94 30.45 -19.72
N ILE A 395 8.82 30.14 -18.42
CA ILE A 395 9.81 30.55 -17.43
C ILE A 395 10.96 29.55 -17.54
N THR A 396 11.90 29.85 -18.45
CA THR A 396 13.09 29.01 -18.66
C THR A 396 13.99 29.07 -17.43
N PRO A 397 14.55 27.94 -16.93
CA PRO A 397 15.56 27.96 -15.88
C PRO A 397 16.75 28.85 -16.26
N THR A 398 17.35 29.51 -15.28
CA THR A 398 18.29 30.61 -15.53
C THR A 398 19.67 30.07 -15.97
N PRO A 399 20.28 30.59 -17.05
CA PRO A 399 21.40 29.94 -17.76
C PRO A 399 22.78 30.10 -17.07
N PRO A 400 23.81 29.33 -17.49
CA PRO A 400 23.86 28.41 -18.65
C PRO A 400 23.61 26.92 -18.33
N CYS A 401 22.33 26.54 -18.33
CA CYS A 401 21.91 25.14 -18.25
C CYS A 401 22.30 24.34 -19.51
N THR A 402 22.82 23.12 -19.30
CA THR A 402 23.29 22.20 -20.36
C THR A 402 22.55 20.87 -20.40
N LYS A 403 21.95 20.44 -19.27
CA LYS A 403 21.09 19.27 -19.17
C LYS A 403 19.85 19.65 -18.36
N VAL A 404 18.69 19.32 -18.91
CA VAL A 404 17.41 19.45 -18.22
C VAL A 404 16.82 18.09 -17.92
N TYR A 405 16.01 18.03 -16.86
CA TYR A 405 15.25 16.87 -16.46
C TYR A 405 13.77 17.26 -16.38
N GLN A 406 12.89 16.40 -16.86
CA GLN A 406 11.45 16.59 -16.70
C GLN A 406 10.97 15.74 -15.53
N VAL A 407 10.43 16.38 -14.51
CA VAL A 407 9.86 15.77 -13.30
C VAL A 407 8.81 14.73 -13.69
N GLN A 408 8.94 13.53 -13.17
CA GLN A 408 7.99 12.42 -13.27
C GLN A 408 7.09 12.36 -12.03
N SER A 409 6.00 11.60 -12.11
CA SER A 409 5.16 11.34 -10.94
C SER A 409 5.92 10.47 -9.93
N GLY A 410 6.02 10.93 -8.68
CA GLY A 410 6.78 10.28 -7.60
C GLY A 410 8.18 10.85 -7.35
N ASP A 411 8.63 11.83 -8.14
CA ASP A 411 9.89 12.53 -7.89
C ASP A 411 9.80 13.50 -6.71
N TYR A 412 10.92 13.67 -6.01
CA TYR A 412 11.19 14.75 -5.06
C TYR A 412 12.67 15.16 -5.19
N CYS A 413 13.03 16.38 -4.82
CA CYS A 413 14.32 16.99 -5.18
C CYS A 413 15.53 16.12 -4.80
N TYR A 414 15.47 15.40 -3.68
CA TYR A 414 16.52 14.47 -3.25
C TYR A 414 16.81 13.38 -4.28
N LEU A 415 15.80 12.74 -4.87
CA LEU A 415 16.01 11.76 -5.95
C LEU A 415 16.64 12.42 -7.18
N ILE A 416 16.21 13.62 -7.54
CA ILE A 416 16.72 14.33 -8.72
C ILE A 416 18.18 14.73 -8.53
N TRP A 417 18.56 15.35 -7.40
CA TRP A 417 19.94 15.79 -7.21
C TRP A 417 20.89 14.61 -6.98
N THR A 418 20.43 13.50 -6.39
CA THR A 418 21.24 12.27 -6.26
C THR A 418 21.43 11.55 -7.60
N GLU A 419 20.37 11.35 -8.39
CA GLU A 419 20.42 10.74 -9.73
C GLU A 419 21.34 11.53 -10.70
N PHE A 420 21.33 12.86 -10.61
CA PHE A 420 22.20 13.71 -11.44
C PHE A 420 23.55 14.05 -10.81
N GLY A 421 23.84 13.60 -9.58
CA GLY A 421 25.13 13.79 -8.92
C GLY A 421 25.45 15.25 -8.58
N ILE A 422 24.44 16.03 -8.21
CA ILE A 422 24.52 17.46 -7.88
C ILE A 422 24.04 17.71 -6.44
N THR A 423 24.33 18.89 -5.89
CA THR A 423 23.89 19.25 -4.53
C THR A 423 22.53 19.96 -4.55
N GLU A 424 21.81 19.89 -3.43
CA GLU A 424 20.57 20.65 -3.19
C GLU A 424 20.73 22.14 -3.50
N ALA A 425 21.81 22.76 -3.00
CA ALA A 425 22.12 24.16 -3.27
C ALA A 425 22.34 24.46 -4.76
N GLN A 426 22.88 23.51 -5.55
CA GLN A 426 22.99 23.66 -7.01
C GLN A 426 21.62 23.52 -7.69
N LEU A 427 20.79 22.56 -7.27
CA LEU A 427 19.45 22.39 -7.83
C LEU A 427 18.60 23.65 -7.62
N TYR A 428 18.57 24.23 -6.41
CA TYR A 428 17.86 25.49 -6.16
C TYR A 428 18.50 26.70 -6.87
N ALA A 429 19.84 26.78 -6.92
CA ALA A 429 20.51 27.90 -7.60
C ALA A 429 20.25 27.92 -9.12
N TRP A 430 20.14 26.74 -9.75
CA TRP A 430 19.81 26.62 -11.18
C TRP A 430 18.31 26.70 -11.47
N ASN A 431 17.47 26.43 -10.45
CA ASN A 431 16.02 26.46 -10.53
C ASN A 431 15.41 27.40 -9.48
N PRO A 432 15.65 28.72 -9.58
CA PRO A 432 15.24 29.71 -8.56
C PRO A 432 13.72 29.96 -8.48
N PHE A 433 12.92 29.15 -9.16
CA PHE A 433 11.46 29.07 -9.01
C PHE A 433 11.03 27.99 -8.01
N LEU A 434 11.89 27.02 -7.72
CA LEU A 434 11.71 26.11 -6.59
C LEU A 434 11.86 26.90 -5.29
N ASP A 435 10.94 26.69 -4.37
CA ASP A 435 11.01 27.23 -3.02
C ASP A 435 11.64 26.22 -2.04
N ALA A 436 11.69 26.61 -0.76
CA ALA A 436 12.28 25.78 0.30
C ALA A 436 11.44 24.54 0.67
N ALA A 437 10.24 24.37 0.11
CA ALA A 437 9.42 23.17 0.30
C ALA A 437 9.68 22.09 -0.76
N CYS A 438 10.35 22.43 -1.88
CA CYS A 438 10.55 21.52 -3.02
C CYS A 438 9.20 21.04 -3.61
N ASP A 439 8.29 21.97 -3.90
CA ASP A 439 6.95 21.67 -4.46
C ASP A 439 6.99 21.27 -5.96
N LEU A 440 7.64 20.15 -6.28
CA LEU A 440 7.77 19.64 -7.66
C LEU A 440 6.43 19.23 -8.27
N GLN A 441 6.17 19.66 -9.50
CA GLN A 441 4.99 19.25 -10.26
C GLN A 441 5.34 18.27 -11.39
N PRO A 442 4.62 17.13 -11.55
CA PRO A 442 4.84 16.22 -12.67
C PRO A 442 4.73 16.94 -14.03
N GLY A 443 5.78 16.82 -14.85
CA GLY A 443 5.92 17.51 -16.13
C GLY A 443 6.73 18.80 -16.08
N GLU A 444 7.08 19.32 -14.90
CA GLU A 444 7.97 20.47 -14.69
C GLU A 444 9.40 20.19 -15.17
N VAL A 445 10.15 21.21 -15.60
CA VAL A 445 11.46 21.04 -16.24
C VAL A 445 12.55 21.73 -15.43
N LEU A 446 13.37 20.94 -14.74
CA LEU A 446 14.48 21.40 -13.91
C LEU A 446 15.79 21.40 -14.71
N CYS A 447 16.66 22.37 -14.45
CA CYS A 447 18.05 22.31 -14.81
C CYS A 447 18.83 21.39 -13.86
N VAL A 448 19.63 20.48 -14.43
CA VAL A 448 20.40 19.49 -13.67
C VAL A 448 21.89 19.41 -14.09
N ALA A 449 22.37 20.33 -14.94
CA ALA A 449 23.79 20.56 -15.17
C ALA A 449 24.07 21.94 -15.79
N GLU A 450 25.19 22.58 -15.44
CA GLU A 450 25.63 23.90 -15.94
C GLU A 450 26.96 23.80 -16.72
N SER A 451 27.21 24.70 -17.67
CA SER A 451 28.48 24.79 -18.40
C SER A 451 29.59 25.46 -17.56
N THR A 452 30.55 24.68 -17.06
CA THR A 452 31.71 25.17 -16.30
C THR A 452 32.74 25.90 -17.17
N THR A 453 32.55 27.20 -17.40
CA THR A 453 33.62 28.08 -17.91
C THR A 453 34.13 28.97 -16.78
N SER A 454 35.36 28.71 -16.33
CA SER A 454 35.98 29.41 -15.20
C SER A 454 36.47 30.81 -15.57
N ILE A 455 35.83 31.85 -15.02
CA ILE A 455 36.40 33.20 -14.94
C ILE A 455 36.27 33.71 -13.51
N SER A 456 37.42 33.94 -12.86
CA SER A 456 37.53 34.52 -11.53
C SER A 456 37.31 36.03 -11.58
N SER A 457 36.53 36.60 -10.65
CA SER A 457 36.47 38.05 -10.42
C SER A 457 36.03 38.36 -9.00
N SER A 458 36.86 39.12 -8.28
CA SER A 458 36.62 39.58 -6.92
C SER A 458 36.14 41.03 -6.90
N VAL A 459 35.08 41.32 -6.14
CA VAL A 459 34.67 42.69 -5.79
C VAL A 459 34.23 42.73 -4.32
N SER A 460 34.72 43.73 -3.58
CA SER A 460 34.35 44.00 -2.19
C SER A 460 33.49 45.27 -2.12
N VAL A 461 32.44 45.27 -1.30
CA VAL A 461 31.69 46.50 -0.91
C VAL A 461 31.32 46.42 0.58
N THR A 462 31.17 47.59 1.21
CA THR A 462 31.45 47.83 2.63
C THR A 462 30.21 48.33 3.39
N THR A 463 29.86 47.67 4.51
CA THR A 463 29.10 48.14 5.70
C THR A 463 27.79 48.93 5.57
N THR A 464 26.83 48.66 6.47
CA THR A 464 26.49 49.53 7.63
C THR A 464 25.61 48.75 8.63
N SER A 465 25.73 49.02 9.93
CA SER A 465 25.16 48.24 11.03
C SER A 465 24.45 49.09 12.10
N THR A 466 23.49 48.46 12.80
CA THR A 466 22.94 48.82 14.12
C THR A 466 22.25 47.55 14.66
N SER A 467 22.77 46.76 15.63
CA SER A 467 22.98 47.00 17.08
C SER A 467 21.65 47.19 17.84
N VAL A 468 21.34 46.62 19.01
CA VAL A 468 22.06 45.84 20.08
C VAL A 468 20.97 45.04 20.86
N SER A 469 21.17 44.00 21.69
CA SER A 469 22.32 43.25 22.28
C SER A 469 21.77 41.87 22.74
N ALA A 470 22.48 40.90 23.35
CA ALA A 470 23.87 40.79 23.83
C ALA A 470 24.43 39.37 23.56
N THR A 471 25.73 39.25 23.33
CA THR A 471 26.42 38.01 22.90
C THR A 471 27.57 37.61 23.83
N PRO A 472 27.95 36.32 23.87
CA PRO A 472 29.32 35.91 24.20
C PRO A 472 30.27 36.38 23.08
N THR A 473 31.34 37.08 23.42
CA THR A 473 32.20 37.80 22.46
C THR A 473 33.17 36.92 21.65
N ALA A 474 32.92 35.60 21.56
CA ALA A 474 33.79 34.63 20.87
C ALA A 474 33.13 33.96 19.65
N CYS A 475 31.83 34.15 19.43
CA CYS A 475 31.09 33.50 18.35
C CYS A 475 31.49 33.99 16.94
N THR A 476 31.87 33.05 16.07
CA THR A 476 32.34 33.28 14.69
C THR A 476 31.34 32.88 13.62
N LYS A 477 30.37 31.99 13.94
CA LYS A 477 29.30 31.57 13.02
C LYS A 477 27.97 31.47 13.76
N TYR A 478 26.93 32.03 13.17
CA TYR A 478 25.55 31.99 13.68
C TYR A 478 24.66 31.19 12.74
N TYR A 479 23.64 30.56 13.30
CA TYR A 479 22.55 29.87 12.61
C TYR A 479 21.22 30.45 13.06
N THR A 480 20.21 30.49 12.17
CA THR A 480 18.86 30.95 12.51
C THR A 480 17.91 29.77 12.39
N VAL A 481 17.25 29.43 13.49
CA VAL A 481 16.33 28.30 13.61
C VAL A 481 15.17 28.44 12.62
N VAL A 482 14.92 27.40 11.83
CA VAL A 482 13.80 27.26 10.90
C VAL A 482 12.77 26.25 11.42
N SER A 483 11.64 26.13 10.72
CA SER A 483 10.55 25.22 11.13
C SER A 483 10.92 23.76 10.87
N GLY A 484 11.03 22.96 11.92
CA GLY A 484 11.43 21.54 11.85
C GLY A 484 12.73 21.23 12.57
N ASP A 485 13.50 22.26 12.95
CA ASP A 485 14.77 22.10 13.66
C ASP A 485 14.62 21.54 15.08
N TYR A 486 15.63 20.78 15.50
CA TYR A 486 15.92 20.45 16.88
C TYR A 486 17.46 20.37 17.05
N CYS A 487 17.97 20.52 18.28
CA CYS A 487 19.40 20.74 18.53
C CYS A 487 20.32 19.71 17.87
N TYR A 488 19.90 18.43 17.83
CA TYR A 488 20.69 17.38 17.21
C TYR A 488 20.94 17.61 15.70
N LEU A 489 19.97 18.14 14.95
CA LEU A 489 20.17 18.49 13.53
C LEU A 489 21.18 19.64 13.38
N ILE A 490 21.07 20.67 14.22
CA ILE A 490 21.98 21.82 14.22
C ILE A 490 23.40 21.37 14.65
N GLU A 491 23.50 20.46 15.62
CA GLU A 491 24.76 19.84 16.06
C GLU A 491 25.43 19.06 14.93
N THR A 492 24.67 18.25 14.17
CA THR A 492 25.20 17.50 13.02
C THR A 492 25.61 18.40 11.86
N ASP A 493 24.80 19.41 11.51
CA ASP A 493 25.04 20.29 10.36
C ASP A 493 26.26 21.20 10.53
N PHE A 494 26.58 21.56 11.79
CA PHE A 494 27.76 22.35 12.11
C PHE A 494 28.93 21.53 12.66
N GLY A 495 28.75 20.22 12.91
CA GLY A 495 29.79 19.32 13.39
C GLY A 495 30.23 19.62 14.83
N ILE A 496 29.28 19.97 15.69
CA ILE A 496 29.52 20.45 17.06
C ILE A 496 28.77 19.57 18.07
N THR A 497 29.34 19.38 19.25
CA THR A 497 28.68 18.59 20.30
C THR A 497 27.60 19.40 21.02
N SER A 498 26.58 18.75 21.58
CA SER A 498 25.55 19.40 22.41
C SER A 498 26.17 20.21 23.55
N ALA A 499 27.24 19.71 24.17
CA ALA A 499 27.98 20.44 25.20
C ALA A 499 28.58 21.76 24.69
N GLN A 500 29.01 21.84 23.43
CA GLN A 500 29.44 23.08 22.79
C GLN A 500 28.24 23.98 22.43
N LEU A 501 27.17 23.42 21.86
CA LEU A 501 25.98 24.20 21.50
C LEU A 501 25.35 24.88 22.73
N TYR A 502 25.18 24.18 23.86
CA TYR A 502 24.68 24.77 25.11
C TYR A 502 25.69 25.76 25.74
N ALA A 503 26.99 25.48 25.68
CA ALA A 503 28.00 26.40 26.22
C ALA A 503 28.06 27.74 25.46
N TRP A 504 27.87 27.71 24.14
CA TRP A 504 27.85 28.90 23.29
C TRP A 504 26.50 29.63 23.28
N ASN A 505 25.43 28.97 23.74
CA ASN A 505 24.08 29.53 23.82
C ASN A 505 23.49 29.42 25.24
N PRO A 506 23.97 30.19 26.23
CA PRO A 506 23.52 30.04 27.63
C PRO A 506 22.05 30.39 27.89
N THR A 507 21.32 30.88 26.89
CA THR A 507 19.88 31.14 26.91
C THR A 507 19.04 30.00 26.35
N LEU A 508 19.68 28.99 25.74
CA LEU A 508 19.06 27.73 25.34
C LEU A 508 18.98 26.83 26.58
N ASP A 509 17.79 26.37 26.92
CA ASP A 509 17.59 25.55 28.12
C ASP A 509 17.90 24.06 27.91
N ALA A 510 17.86 23.30 29.01
CA ALA A 510 18.20 21.89 29.02
C ALA A 510 17.20 20.97 28.30
N ASN A 511 16.06 21.50 27.83
CA ASN A 511 15.08 20.74 27.05
C ASN A 511 15.28 20.89 25.53
N CYS A 512 16.16 21.81 25.09
CA CYS A 512 16.28 22.22 23.69
C CYS A 512 14.99 22.86 23.13
N ASP A 513 14.35 23.75 23.90
CA ASP A 513 13.17 24.48 23.41
C ASP A 513 13.59 25.57 22.38
N LEU A 514 13.55 25.22 21.10
CA LEU A 514 13.90 26.10 19.96
C LEU A 514 12.68 26.87 19.42
N ALA A 515 12.83 28.19 19.25
CA ALA A 515 11.84 29.04 18.59
C ALA A 515 12.25 29.36 17.14
N VAL A 516 11.32 29.23 16.18
CA VAL A 516 11.57 29.63 14.78
C VAL A 516 11.95 31.12 14.71
N GLY A 517 13.09 31.41 14.06
CA GLY A 517 13.70 32.74 14.02
C GLY A 517 14.69 33.04 15.16
N GLN A 518 14.88 32.13 16.13
CA GLN A 518 15.94 32.23 17.14
C GLN A 518 17.31 32.10 16.50
N VAL A 519 18.27 32.92 16.92
CA VAL A 519 19.64 32.87 16.41
C VAL A 519 20.56 32.19 17.43
N LEU A 520 21.20 31.10 17.02
CA LEU A 520 22.16 30.33 17.82
C LEU A 520 23.60 30.56 17.33
N CYS A 521 24.54 30.58 18.26
CA CYS A 521 25.96 30.45 17.96
C CYS A 521 26.32 28.97 17.67
N VAL A 522 27.00 28.73 16.55
CA VAL A 522 27.39 27.38 16.10
C VAL A 522 28.89 27.25 15.79
N SER A 523 29.69 28.26 16.15
CA SER A 523 31.16 28.19 16.12
C SER A 523 31.78 29.32 16.94
N GLU A 524 32.89 29.07 17.62
CA GLU A 524 33.74 30.07 18.27
C GLU A 524 35.18 30.03 17.74
N SER A 525 35.92 31.13 17.89
CA SER A 525 37.34 31.19 17.49
C SER A 525 38.26 30.45 18.48
N PRO A 526 39.16 29.56 18.02
CA PRO A 526 40.04 28.81 18.91
C PRO A 526 41.06 29.73 19.58
N THR A 527 40.87 30.01 20.87
CA THR A 527 41.84 30.75 21.69
C THR A 527 42.93 29.82 22.20
N SER A 528 44.10 29.89 21.58
CA SER A 528 45.28 29.10 21.95
C SER A 528 45.71 29.36 23.40
N THR A 529 45.44 28.42 24.31
CA THR A 529 46.04 28.41 25.65
C THR A 529 46.59 27.03 25.97
N SER A 530 47.86 26.99 26.40
CA SER A 530 48.66 25.76 26.47
C SER A 530 48.25 24.80 27.58
N SER A 531 48.54 23.52 27.33
CA SER A 531 48.38 22.41 28.25
C SER A 531 49.17 22.54 29.56
N VAL A 532 48.56 22.08 30.66
CA VAL A 532 49.28 21.45 31.77
C VAL A 532 48.55 20.15 32.11
N SER A 533 49.28 19.04 32.11
CA SER A 533 48.75 17.71 32.44
C SER A 533 49.17 17.32 33.86
N THR A 534 48.25 16.74 34.63
CA THR A 534 48.57 16.05 35.89
C THR A 534 48.04 14.63 35.85
N THR A 535 48.98 13.68 35.89
CA THR A 535 48.79 12.25 35.75
C THR A 535 48.15 11.59 36.98
N THR A 536 47.21 10.67 36.77
CA THR A 536 47.07 9.47 37.61
C THR A 536 46.73 8.26 36.76
N THR A 537 47.32 7.12 37.09
CA THR A 537 47.48 5.95 36.21
C THR A 537 46.56 4.80 36.58
N SER A 538 45.96 4.13 35.60
CA SER A 538 45.64 2.68 35.71
C SER A 538 45.51 1.99 34.34
N THR A 539 46.67 1.59 33.81
CA THR A 539 46.94 0.29 33.16
C THR A 539 45.93 -0.28 32.14
N SER A 540 46.26 -0.10 30.86
CA SER A 540 45.83 -0.98 29.76
C SER A 540 47.06 -1.43 28.95
N VAL A 541 47.26 -2.74 28.76
CA VAL A 541 48.08 -3.33 27.68
C VAL A 541 47.80 -4.84 27.60
N SER A 542 47.95 -5.55 26.48
CA SER A 542 47.80 -5.21 25.05
C SER A 542 48.11 -6.50 24.25
N ALA A 543 47.40 -6.76 23.14
CA ALA A 543 47.91 -7.57 22.04
C ALA A 543 47.12 -7.28 20.73
N THR A 544 47.53 -6.24 20.02
CA THR A 544 47.07 -5.91 18.66
C THR A 544 47.88 -6.68 17.59
N PRO A 545 47.29 -6.99 16.42
CA PRO A 545 47.98 -6.82 15.14
C PRO A 545 47.95 -5.33 14.79
N THR A 546 49.11 -4.76 14.44
CA THR A 546 49.26 -3.29 14.36
C THR A 546 49.54 -2.84 12.92
N ALA A 547 48.53 -2.82 12.06
CA ALA A 547 48.64 -2.20 10.73
C ALA A 547 47.40 -1.37 10.29
N CYS A 548 46.46 -1.10 11.21
CA CYS A 548 45.26 -0.32 10.90
C CYS A 548 45.57 1.12 10.46
N THR A 549 45.12 1.50 9.26
CA THR A 549 45.30 2.83 8.65
C THR A 549 44.03 3.67 8.64
N LYS A 550 42.84 3.06 8.75
CA LYS A 550 41.56 3.76 8.84
C LYS A 550 40.66 3.08 9.85
N HIS A 551 40.10 3.88 10.75
CA HIS A 551 39.13 3.44 11.75
C HIS A 551 37.75 3.99 11.40
N TYR A 552 36.73 3.24 11.78
CA TYR A 552 35.32 3.60 11.68
C TYR A 552 34.67 3.46 13.06
N THR A 553 33.80 4.39 13.42
CA THR A 553 33.04 4.31 14.69
C THR A 553 31.61 3.93 14.36
N VAL A 554 31.16 2.80 14.89
CA VAL A 554 29.81 2.25 14.70
C VAL A 554 28.76 3.25 15.16
N VAL A 555 27.81 3.57 14.29
CA VAL A 555 26.64 4.41 14.56
C VAL A 555 25.35 3.56 14.59
N SER A 556 24.23 4.17 14.98
CA SER A 556 22.94 3.48 15.00
C SER A 556 22.49 3.17 13.55
N GLY A 557 22.14 1.92 13.28
CA GLY A 557 21.79 1.42 11.93
C GLY A 557 22.91 0.63 11.23
N ASP A 558 24.12 0.61 11.79
CA ASP A 558 25.22 -0.19 11.23
C ASP A 558 25.07 -1.71 11.48
N TYR A 559 25.53 -2.48 10.50
CA TYR A 559 25.77 -3.92 10.56
C TYR A 559 26.96 -4.25 9.64
N CYS A 560 27.66 -5.37 9.86
CA CYS A 560 28.97 -5.60 9.23
C CYS A 560 28.94 -5.50 7.71
N TYR A 561 27.90 -6.01 7.05
CA TYR A 561 27.77 -5.91 5.60
C TYR A 561 27.69 -4.46 5.08
N LEU A 562 27.05 -3.56 5.84
CA LEU A 562 27.00 -2.12 5.51
C LEU A 562 28.39 -1.47 5.66
N ILE A 563 29.15 -1.86 6.68
CA ILE A 563 30.53 -1.40 6.90
C ILE A 563 31.47 -1.96 5.82
N GLU A 564 31.35 -3.24 5.51
CA GLU A 564 32.09 -3.97 4.47
C GLU A 564 31.90 -3.34 3.09
N THR A 565 30.65 -3.05 2.71
CA THR A 565 30.33 -2.39 1.45
C THR A 565 30.78 -0.92 1.41
N ASN A 566 30.57 -0.16 2.49
CA ASN A 566 31.02 1.24 2.58
C ASN A 566 32.55 1.42 2.52
N PHE A 567 33.33 0.42 2.95
CA PHE A 567 34.80 0.46 2.89
C PHE A 567 35.42 -0.42 1.80
N GLY A 568 34.62 -1.23 1.09
CA GLY A 568 35.07 -2.10 0.00
C GLY A 568 35.92 -3.29 0.47
N ILE A 569 35.56 -3.88 1.62
CA ILE A 569 36.34 -4.91 2.33
C ILE A 569 35.46 -6.14 2.57
N THR A 570 36.06 -7.33 2.57
CA THR A 570 35.32 -8.59 2.83
C THR A 570 35.13 -8.83 4.34
N SER A 571 34.10 -9.58 4.73
CA SER A 571 33.88 -9.99 6.13
C SER A 571 35.08 -10.70 6.73
N ALA A 572 35.77 -11.54 5.93
CA ALA A 572 37.02 -12.18 6.34
C ALA A 572 38.14 -11.18 6.68
N GLN A 573 38.21 -10.03 5.99
CA GLN A 573 39.13 -8.94 6.35
C GLN A 573 38.63 -8.16 7.57
N LEU A 574 37.34 -7.85 7.66
CA LEU A 574 36.77 -7.14 8.80
C LEU A 574 36.99 -7.89 10.12
N TYR A 575 36.71 -9.20 10.17
CA TYR A 575 36.97 -10.02 11.36
C TYR A 575 38.48 -10.20 11.64
N ALA A 576 39.32 -10.33 10.60
CA ALA A 576 40.77 -10.46 10.79
C ALA A 576 41.41 -9.18 11.37
N TRP A 577 40.91 -8.01 11.00
CA TRP A 577 41.37 -6.72 11.51
C TRP A 577 40.73 -6.33 12.86
N ASN A 578 39.62 -6.99 13.23
CA ASN A 578 38.90 -6.74 14.49
C ASN A 578 38.71 -8.03 15.30
N PRO A 579 39.76 -8.61 15.91
CA PRO A 579 39.66 -9.91 16.61
C PRO A 579 38.77 -9.91 17.87
N THR A 580 38.24 -8.75 18.27
CA THR A 580 37.27 -8.58 19.36
C THR A 580 35.82 -8.48 18.88
N LEU A 581 35.60 -8.40 17.57
CA LEU A 581 34.30 -8.54 16.93
C LEU A 581 34.01 -10.04 16.80
N ASP A 582 32.90 -10.50 17.37
CA ASP A 582 32.55 -11.91 17.36
C ASP A 582 31.95 -12.38 16.03
N ALA A 583 31.72 -13.70 15.93
CA ALA A 583 31.23 -14.36 14.73
C ALA A 583 29.75 -14.04 14.40
N ASN A 584 29.02 -13.34 15.28
CA ASN A 584 27.64 -12.93 15.04
C ASN A 584 27.55 -11.52 14.44
N CYS A 585 28.66 -10.77 14.40
CA CYS A 585 28.66 -9.34 14.10
C CYS A 585 27.89 -8.51 15.16
N ASP A 586 28.08 -8.79 16.45
CA ASP A 586 27.44 -8.01 17.52
C ASP A 586 28.11 -6.62 17.66
N LEU A 587 27.63 -5.64 16.88
CA LEU A 587 28.13 -4.26 16.86
C LEU A 587 27.52 -3.40 17.97
N SER A 588 28.37 -2.77 18.78
CA SER A 588 27.96 -1.79 19.80
C SER A 588 28.08 -0.35 19.29
N ILE A 589 27.06 0.48 19.49
CA ILE A 589 27.10 1.90 19.11
C ILE A 589 28.26 2.59 19.85
N GLY A 590 29.12 3.29 19.10
CA GLY A 590 30.37 3.88 19.60
C GLY A 590 31.60 2.95 19.59
N GLN A 591 31.46 1.68 19.19
CA GLN A 591 32.58 0.76 18.98
C GLN A 591 33.44 1.23 17.81
N VAL A 592 34.76 1.18 17.96
CA VAL A 592 35.70 1.57 16.91
C VAL A 592 36.25 0.32 16.23
N LEU A 593 35.99 0.17 14.93
CA LEU A 593 36.50 -0.91 14.09
C LEU A 593 37.62 -0.42 13.18
N CYS A 594 38.59 -1.29 12.91
CA CYS A 594 39.54 -1.14 11.82
C CYS A 594 38.90 -1.51 10.48
N VAL A 595 39.03 -0.64 9.47
CA VAL A 595 38.45 -0.83 8.13
C VAL A 595 39.44 -0.67 6.97
N SER A 596 40.73 -0.50 7.25
CA SER A 596 41.80 -0.71 6.26
C SER A 596 43.17 -0.92 6.92
N GLU A 597 44.07 -1.63 6.24
CA GLU A 597 45.50 -1.73 6.60
C GLU A 597 46.41 -1.29 5.44
N SER A 598 47.70 -1.04 5.73
CA SER A 598 48.69 -0.67 4.71
C SER A 598 49.32 -1.91 4.02
N PRO A 599 49.44 -1.95 2.68
CA PRO A 599 49.95 -3.12 1.98
C PRO A 599 51.45 -3.35 2.23
N THR A 600 51.80 -4.32 3.06
CA THR A 600 53.18 -4.77 3.24
C THR A 600 53.52 -5.85 2.22
N SER A 601 54.33 -5.50 1.22
CA SER A 601 54.79 -6.43 0.18
C SER A 601 55.78 -7.45 0.73
N THR A 602 55.44 -8.75 0.72
CA THR A 602 56.42 -9.85 0.70
C THR A 602 55.86 -11.06 -0.05
N SER A 603 56.65 -11.61 -0.96
CA SER A 603 56.24 -12.59 -1.97
C SER A 603 56.50 -14.04 -1.54
N SER A 604 55.58 -14.97 -1.82
CA SER A 604 55.81 -16.38 -2.26
C SER A 604 54.54 -17.22 -2.10
N SER A 605 54.30 -18.34 -2.81
CA SER A 605 54.59 -18.71 -4.20
C SER A 605 53.78 -19.96 -4.55
N SER A 606 53.14 -20.01 -5.73
CA SER A 606 52.77 -21.24 -6.51
C SER A 606 51.98 -22.36 -5.80
N THR A 607 50.90 -22.90 -6.40
CA THR A 607 51.01 -23.62 -7.68
C THR A 607 49.70 -23.59 -8.47
N GLN A 608 49.80 -23.27 -9.77
CA GLN A 608 48.70 -23.37 -10.73
C GLN A 608 48.41 -24.82 -11.11
N VAL A 609 47.15 -25.12 -11.45
CA VAL A 609 46.86 -25.91 -12.65
C VAL A 609 45.82 -25.14 -13.48
N SER A 610 46.14 -24.90 -14.75
CA SER A 610 45.32 -24.19 -15.72
C SER A 610 44.32 -25.13 -16.40
N THR A 611 43.13 -24.63 -16.79
CA THR A 611 42.78 -24.49 -18.23
C THR A 611 41.52 -23.67 -18.51
N THR A 612 41.58 -23.06 -19.68
CA THR A 612 40.73 -22.09 -20.38
C THR A 612 39.28 -22.52 -20.67
N SER A 613 38.36 -21.55 -20.59
CA SER A 613 37.20 -21.29 -21.50
C SER A 613 36.24 -22.43 -21.92
N THR A 614 34.93 -22.24 -21.76
CA THR A 614 34.00 -21.71 -22.81
C THR A 614 32.54 -21.86 -22.33
N SER A 615 31.64 -21.01 -22.82
CA SER A 615 30.21 -20.98 -22.51
C SER A 615 29.37 -22.11 -23.14
N SER A 616 28.20 -22.35 -22.53
CA SER A 616 26.92 -22.84 -23.09
C SER A 616 26.46 -24.30 -22.92
N THR A 617 25.14 -24.41 -22.64
CA THR A 617 24.18 -25.53 -22.83
C THR A 617 24.16 -26.76 -21.90
N SER A 618 23.29 -26.66 -20.88
CA SER A 618 22.16 -27.57 -20.57
C SER A 618 22.31 -29.11 -20.66
N SER A 619 22.12 -29.79 -19.53
CA SER A 619 21.06 -30.81 -19.33
C SER A 619 21.02 -31.27 -17.86
N SER A 620 19.82 -31.50 -17.30
CA SER A 620 19.64 -32.08 -15.96
C SER A 620 19.49 -33.61 -16.01
N PRO A 621 19.43 -34.25 -14.84
CA PRO A 621 18.18 -34.92 -14.50
C PRO A 621 17.63 -34.39 -13.18
N THR A 622 16.53 -33.64 -13.26
CA THR A 622 15.79 -33.18 -12.08
C THR A 622 14.99 -34.35 -11.52
N ALA A 623 14.93 -34.47 -10.19
CA ALA A 623 13.86 -35.23 -9.54
C ALA A 623 12.49 -34.55 -9.83
N ALA A 624 11.39 -35.19 -9.43
CA ALA A 624 10.07 -34.97 -10.03
C ALA A 624 9.39 -33.66 -9.59
N CYS A 625 9.92 -32.54 -10.09
CA CYS A 625 9.38 -31.21 -9.89
C CYS A 625 7.96 -31.07 -10.47
N THR A 626 7.00 -30.72 -9.62
CA THR A 626 5.58 -30.55 -9.97
C THR A 626 5.16 -29.09 -10.09
N LYS A 627 5.90 -28.15 -9.48
CA LYS A 627 5.67 -26.70 -9.59
C LYS A 627 7.00 -25.97 -9.69
N THR A 628 7.10 -25.06 -10.66
CA THR A 628 8.25 -24.17 -10.83
C THR A 628 7.86 -22.71 -10.62
N TYR A 629 8.85 -21.91 -10.26
CA TYR A 629 8.75 -20.45 -10.11
C TYR A 629 9.82 -19.78 -10.98
N LYS A 630 9.50 -18.60 -11.53
CA LYS A 630 10.44 -17.79 -12.31
C LYS A 630 10.82 -16.56 -11.50
N VAL A 631 12.10 -16.46 -11.14
CA VAL A 631 12.69 -15.33 -10.42
C VAL A 631 12.41 -14.03 -11.16
N VAL A 632 11.92 -13.02 -10.44
CA VAL A 632 11.71 -11.64 -10.90
C VAL A 632 12.63 -10.67 -10.16
N SER A 633 12.61 -9.39 -10.53
CA SER A 633 13.42 -8.36 -9.86
C SER A 633 12.93 -8.16 -8.42
N GLY A 634 13.83 -8.22 -7.45
CA GLY A 634 13.52 -8.10 -6.01
C GLY A 634 13.42 -9.43 -5.26
N ASP A 635 13.48 -10.57 -5.94
CA ASP A 635 13.48 -11.89 -5.30
C ASP A 635 14.79 -12.24 -4.57
N TYR A 636 14.67 -12.96 -3.46
CA TYR A 636 15.74 -13.63 -2.72
C TYR A 636 15.17 -14.92 -2.09
N CYS A 637 16.02 -15.90 -1.72
CA CYS A 637 15.55 -17.26 -1.39
C CYS A 637 14.50 -17.28 -0.28
N TYR A 638 14.69 -16.53 0.79
CA TYR A 638 13.74 -16.48 1.91
C TYR A 638 12.35 -15.99 1.49
N LEU A 639 12.26 -15.05 0.53
CA LEU A 639 10.98 -14.60 -0.04
C LEU A 639 10.29 -15.73 -0.84
N ILE A 640 11.07 -16.50 -1.61
CA ILE A 640 10.56 -17.64 -2.40
C ILE A 640 10.15 -18.80 -1.47
N GLU A 641 10.97 -19.11 -0.47
CA GLU A 641 10.71 -20.10 0.58
C GLU A 641 9.37 -19.81 1.28
N THR A 642 9.17 -18.57 1.71
CA THR A 642 7.94 -18.10 2.36
C THR A 642 6.74 -18.20 1.40
N ASN A 643 6.87 -17.70 0.17
CA ASN A 643 5.79 -17.67 -0.82
C ASN A 643 5.32 -19.07 -1.28
N PHE A 644 6.17 -20.10 -1.17
CA PHE A 644 5.82 -21.47 -1.53
C PHE A 644 5.65 -22.41 -0.33
N GLY A 645 5.88 -21.95 0.90
CA GLY A 645 5.73 -22.73 2.13
C GLY A 645 6.78 -23.85 2.26
N ILE A 646 8.02 -23.57 1.82
CA ILE A 646 9.11 -24.55 1.71
C ILE A 646 10.34 -24.07 2.48
N THR A 647 11.04 -24.97 3.14
CA THR A 647 12.28 -24.64 3.88
C THR A 647 13.44 -24.39 2.92
N SER A 648 14.45 -23.62 3.34
CA SER A 648 15.69 -23.43 2.58
C SER A 648 16.35 -24.76 2.22
N ALA A 649 16.33 -25.73 3.15
CA ALA A 649 16.82 -27.08 2.89
C ALA A 649 16.08 -27.78 1.73
N GLN A 650 14.77 -27.57 1.58
CA GLN A 650 14.01 -28.07 0.42
C GLN A 650 14.32 -27.26 -0.85
N LEU A 651 14.40 -25.93 -0.76
CA LEU A 651 14.72 -25.08 -1.92
C LEU A 651 16.10 -25.44 -2.52
N TYR A 652 17.14 -25.57 -1.70
CA TYR A 652 18.47 -26.01 -2.18
C TYR A 652 18.48 -27.47 -2.65
N ALA A 653 17.75 -28.38 -1.99
CA ALA A 653 17.68 -29.78 -2.42
C ALA A 653 17.01 -29.96 -3.79
N TRP A 654 15.97 -29.19 -4.09
CA TRP A 654 15.26 -29.21 -5.39
C TRP A 654 15.94 -28.37 -6.47
N ASN A 655 16.87 -27.49 -6.09
CA ASN A 655 17.63 -26.65 -7.00
C ASN A 655 19.15 -26.81 -6.80
N PRO A 656 19.77 -27.94 -7.18
CA PRO A 656 21.20 -28.19 -6.95
C PRO A 656 22.15 -27.24 -7.72
N THR A 657 21.62 -26.39 -8.60
CA THR A 657 22.35 -25.33 -9.32
C THR A 657 22.22 -23.95 -8.68
N LEU A 658 21.44 -23.83 -7.60
CA LEU A 658 21.38 -22.65 -6.74
C LEU A 658 22.54 -22.77 -5.74
N ASP A 659 23.47 -21.83 -5.76
CA ASP A 659 24.63 -21.84 -4.87
C ASP A 659 24.26 -21.52 -3.41
N ALA A 660 25.23 -21.74 -2.52
CA ALA A 660 25.06 -21.54 -1.07
C ALA A 660 24.92 -20.07 -0.65
N ASN A 661 25.08 -19.10 -1.57
CA ASN A 661 24.87 -17.67 -1.29
C ASN A 661 23.46 -17.20 -1.64
N CYS A 662 22.68 -18.03 -2.36
CA CYS A 662 21.42 -17.65 -2.98
C CYS A 662 21.57 -16.55 -4.06
N ASP A 663 22.54 -16.69 -4.98
CA ASP A 663 22.69 -15.72 -6.07
C ASP A 663 21.59 -15.91 -7.15
N LEU A 664 20.42 -15.29 -6.93
CA LEU A 664 19.27 -15.36 -7.84
C LEU A 664 19.41 -14.43 -9.06
N SER A 665 19.35 -15.01 -10.25
CA SER A 665 19.32 -14.26 -11.51
C SER A 665 17.89 -13.99 -11.99
N ILE A 666 17.57 -12.74 -12.34
CA ILE A 666 16.26 -12.39 -12.91
C ILE A 666 15.96 -13.26 -14.14
N GLY A 667 14.85 -14.00 -14.07
CA GLY A 667 14.40 -14.94 -15.09
C GLY A 667 14.84 -16.39 -14.91
N GLN A 668 15.65 -16.70 -13.89
CA GLN A 668 15.99 -18.07 -13.46
C GLN A 668 14.72 -18.85 -13.07
N ILE A 669 14.70 -20.15 -13.37
CA ILE A 669 13.59 -21.03 -13.00
C ILE A 669 14.03 -21.90 -11.82
N LEU A 670 13.28 -21.84 -10.72
CA LEU A 670 13.46 -22.69 -9.54
C LEU A 670 12.33 -23.73 -9.45
N CYS A 671 12.64 -24.93 -8.98
CA CYS A 671 11.65 -25.88 -8.51
C CYS A 671 11.19 -25.51 -7.10
N VAL A 672 9.88 -25.54 -6.87
CA VAL A 672 9.24 -25.14 -5.59
C VAL A 672 8.20 -26.17 -5.09
N SER A 673 8.15 -27.35 -5.70
CA SER A 673 7.34 -28.50 -5.23
C SER A 673 7.75 -29.79 -5.96
N GLU A 674 7.73 -30.92 -5.25
CA GLU A 674 7.86 -32.28 -5.82
C GLU A 674 6.72 -33.20 -5.36
N SER A 675 6.46 -34.29 -6.09
CA SER A 675 5.52 -35.34 -5.65
C SER A 675 6.11 -36.25 -4.57
N PRO A 676 5.34 -36.68 -3.55
CA PRO A 676 5.83 -37.61 -2.53
C PRO A 676 6.02 -39.02 -3.11
N VAL A 677 7.27 -39.46 -3.21
CA VAL A 677 7.62 -40.85 -3.54
C VAL A 677 7.46 -41.74 -2.31
N SER A 678 6.59 -42.76 -2.42
CA SER A 678 6.41 -43.77 -1.37
C SER A 678 7.67 -44.62 -1.20
N SER A 679 8.49 -44.32 -0.18
CA SER A 679 9.68 -45.09 0.15
C SER A 679 9.30 -46.34 0.95
N SER A 680 9.54 -47.51 0.35
CA SER A 680 9.41 -48.81 0.98
C SER A 680 10.39 -48.95 2.16
N SER A 681 9.89 -49.07 3.38
CA SER A 681 10.72 -49.39 4.55
C SER A 681 11.06 -50.89 4.60
N SER A 682 12.30 -51.18 4.98
CA SER A 682 12.88 -52.53 4.95
C SER A 682 12.43 -53.40 6.13
N THR A 683 12.19 -54.68 5.83
CA THR A 683 11.71 -55.68 6.79
C THR A 683 12.81 -56.11 7.77
N LEU A 684 12.56 -55.99 9.08
CA LEU A 684 13.24 -56.82 10.09
C LEU A 684 12.23 -57.77 10.73
N THR A 685 12.62 -59.05 10.76
CA THR A 685 11.72 -60.18 11.01
C THR A 685 11.71 -60.58 12.48
N SER A 686 10.53 -60.72 13.09
CA SER A 686 10.37 -61.52 14.32
C SER A 686 8.99 -62.19 14.41
N THR A 687 8.95 -63.44 13.93
CA THR A 687 8.28 -64.61 14.55
C THR A 687 6.82 -64.51 15.02
N SER A 688 5.92 -64.78 14.07
CA SER A 688 4.70 -65.62 14.19
C SER A 688 4.10 -65.98 15.57
N SER A 689 2.79 -65.80 15.70
CA SER A 689 1.89 -66.92 16.06
C SER A 689 0.48 -66.74 15.46
N THR A 690 -0.13 -67.85 15.03
CA THR A 690 -1.35 -67.92 14.22
C THR A 690 -2.58 -68.29 15.06
N LYS A 691 -3.78 -67.77 14.69
CA LYS A 691 -4.99 -68.61 14.64
C LYS A 691 -6.18 -68.03 13.85
N SER A 692 -6.42 -68.70 12.74
CA SER A 692 -7.65 -69.07 12.01
C SER A 692 -9.04 -68.49 12.36
N SER A 693 -9.77 -68.31 11.27
CA SER A 693 -11.19 -68.01 11.05
C SER A 693 -12.22 -69.06 11.54
N SER A 694 -13.46 -68.61 11.74
CA SER A 694 -14.75 -69.24 11.32
C SER A 694 -15.93 -68.40 11.88
N SER A 695 -16.71 -67.68 11.06
CA SER A 695 -17.90 -68.15 10.31
C SER A 695 -19.06 -68.70 11.16
N SER A 696 -20.19 -67.99 11.17
CA SER A 696 -21.52 -68.61 11.29
C SER A 696 -22.55 -67.81 10.50
N SER A 697 -23.55 -68.51 9.96
CA SER A 697 -24.46 -68.04 8.91
C SER A 697 -25.87 -68.55 9.16
N SER A 698 -26.89 -67.73 8.85
CA SER A 698 -28.26 -68.12 8.42
C SER A 698 -29.27 -66.98 8.68
N SER A 699 -30.51 -66.99 8.16
CA SER A 699 -30.94 -67.01 6.74
C SER A 699 -32.47 -66.73 6.64
N HIS A 700 -32.98 -66.50 5.43
CA HIS A 700 -34.41 -66.57 5.02
C HIS A 700 -35.41 -65.41 5.31
N SER A 701 -35.61 -64.61 4.25
CA SER A 701 -36.82 -64.66 3.38
C SER A 701 -37.97 -63.63 3.54
N SER A 702 -38.39 -63.10 2.38
CA SER A 702 -39.70 -62.47 2.03
C SER A 702 -40.05 -61.13 2.74
N THR A 703 -40.62 -60.10 2.08
CA THR A 703 -41.32 -60.03 0.77
C THR A 703 -41.24 -58.61 0.15
N HIS A 704 -41.72 -58.48 -1.10
CA HIS A 704 -41.95 -57.23 -1.88
C HIS A 704 -42.73 -56.15 -1.08
N LEU A 705 -42.75 -54.85 -1.41
CA LEU A 705 -42.91 -54.27 -2.75
C LEU A 705 -42.53 -52.77 -2.82
N SER A 706 -41.80 -52.37 -3.87
CA SER A 706 -41.69 -50.96 -4.31
C SER A 706 -42.81 -50.63 -5.29
N THR A 707 -43.38 -49.42 -5.23
CA THR A 707 -44.33 -48.94 -6.26
C THR A 707 -43.86 -47.64 -6.91
N SER A 708 -43.70 -47.69 -8.24
CA SER A 708 -43.52 -46.55 -9.12
C SER A 708 -44.08 -46.88 -10.50
N SER A 709 -45.03 -46.08 -10.99
CA SER A 709 -45.67 -46.12 -12.34
C SER A 709 -46.46 -44.79 -12.48
N SER A 710 -46.31 -43.92 -13.49
CA SER A 710 -46.51 -44.09 -14.95
C SER A 710 -47.98 -44.38 -15.32
N SER A 711 -48.59 -43.91 -16.42
CA SER A 711 -48.27 -42.89 -17.44
C SER A 711 -49.51 -42.61 -18.32
N SER A 712 -49.54 -41.47 -19.04
CA SER A 712 -50.16 -41.20 -20.37
C SER A 712 -51.63 -41.57 -20.75
N ARG A 713 -52.36 -40.65 -21.44
CA ARG A 713 -52.72 -40.76 -22.89
C ARG A 713 -53.77 -39.75 -23.46
N SER A 714 -53.50 -39.30 -24.69
CA SER A 714 -54.40 -39.22 -25.89
C SER A 714 -55.65 -38.30 -26.01
N SER A 715 -55.49 -37.21 -26.80
CA SER A 715 -56.21 -36.84 -28.06
C SER A 715 -57.75 -37.01 -28.24
N THR A 716 -58.45 -35.96 -28.73
CA THR A 716 -58.89 -35.75 -30.17
C THR A 716 -60.02 -34.69 -30.33
N SER A 717 -59.88 -33.72 -31.26
CA SER A 717 -60.89 -32.86 -31.97
C SER A 717 -62.14 -32.25 -31.25
N SER A 718 -62.65 -31.03 -31.54
CA SER A 718 -62.98 -30.51 -32.88
C SER A 718 -63.50 -29.04 -32.91
N THR A 719 -63.31 -28.37 -34.07
CA THR A 719 -64.13 -27.29 -34.71
C THR A 719 -64.31 -25.86 -34.15
N LYS A 720 -63.75 -24.90 -34.92
CA LYS A 720 -64.36 -23.64 -35.49
C LYS A 720 -64.98 -22.57 -34.56
N SER A 721 -64.46 -21.34 -34.63
CA SER A 721 -64.88 -20.37 -35.66
C SER A 721 -63.89 -19.18 -35.80
N SER A 722 -64.08 -18.31 -36.80
CA SER A 722 -63.08 -17.38 -37.34
C SER A 722 -63.50 -15.91 -37.37
N THR A 723 -62.56 -14.96 -37.24
CA THR A 723 -62.61 -13.66 -37.95
C THR A 723 -61.20 -13.08 -38.20
N SER A 724 -61.01 -12.45 -39.37
CA SER A 724 -59.84 -11.67 -39.83
C SER A 724 -59.82 -10.27 -39.16
N THR A 725 -58.78 -9.41 -39.18
CA THR A 725 -57.76 -8.97 -40.17
C THR A 725 -56.52 -8.42 -39.42
N SER A 726 -55.32 -8.12 -39.97
CA SER A 726 -54.69 -8.21 -41.32
C SER A 726 -53.15 -8.10 -41.15
N SER A 727 -52.37 -8.21 -42.24
CA SER A 727 -50.90 -8.26 -42.23
C SER A 727 -50.18 -7.06 -42.90
N SER A 728 -48.92 -6.83 -42.51
CA SER A 728 -47.90 -6.04 -43.23
C SER A 728 -46.51 -6.67 -42.98
N PRO A 729 -45.49 -6.49 -43.84
CA PRO A 729 -44.43 -7.50 -44.04
C PRO A 729 -43.21 -7.39 -43.11
N THR A 730 -42.64 -8.56 -42.80
CA THR A 730 -41.38 -8.75 -42.07
C THR A 730 -40.15 -8.53 -42.98
N PRO A 731 -39.10 -7.82 -42.53
CA PRO A 731 -37.80 -7.82 -43.21
C PRO A 731 -36.96 -9.06 -42.83
N THR A 732 -36.31 -9.66 -43.81
CA THR A 732 -35.36 -10.77 -43.64
C THR A 732 -34.15 -10.35 -42.80
N PRO A 733 -33.66 -11.16 -41.84
CA PRO A 733 -32.50 -10.80 -41.03
C PRO A 733 -31.20 -10.79 -41.85
N THR A 734 -30.46 -9.69 -41.78
CA THR A 734 -29.09 -9.56 -42.30
C THR A 734 -28.15 -10.45 -41.46
N PRO A 735 -27.20 -11.18 -42.08
CA PRO A 735 -26.25 -12.01 -41.32
C PRO A 735 -25.40 -11.15 -40.38
N LYS A 736 -25.31 -11.54 -39.10
CA LYS A 736 -24.40 -10.91 -38.13
C LYS A 736 -22.96 -11.09 -38.60
N LEU A 737 -22.23 -9.99 -38.72
CA LEU A 737 -20.80 -10.02 -39.00
C LEU A 737 -20.06 -10.59 -37.79
N VAL A 738 -19.28 -11.65 -37.99
CA VAL A 738 -18.41 -12.22 -36.95
C VAL A 738 -17.00 -11.67 -37.17
N CYS A 739 -16.50 -10.93 -36.18
CA CYS A 739 -15.13 -10.46 -36.13
C CYS A 739 -14.43 -10.97 -34.87
N ASN A 740 -13.10 -10.96 -34.89
CA ASN A 740 -12.33 -11.37 -33.72
C ASN A 740 -12.34 -10.25 -32.67
N SER A 741 -12.90 -10.53 -31.49
CA SER A 741 -12.87 -9.64 -30.33
C SER A 741 -11.50 -9.69 -29.66
N ASP A 742 -10.53 -9.02 -30.26
CA ASP A 742 -9.12 -9.06 -29.87
C ASP A 742 -8.58 -7.67 -29.47
N ASN A 743 -7.27 -7.60 -29.17
CA ASN A 743 -6.61 -6.36 -28.78
C ASN A 743 -6.54 -5.30 -29.91
N CYS A 744 -6.69 -5.71 -31.18
CA CYS A 744 -6.73 -4.82 -32.34
C CYS A 744 -8.09 -4.11 -32.43
N LEU A 745 -9.18 -4.89 -32.34
CA LEU A 745 -10.54 -4.33 -32.26
C LEU A 745 -10.71 -3.46 -31.01
N ARG A 746 -10.12 -3.84 -29.88
CA ARG A 746 -10.15 -3.02 -28.66
C ARG A 746 -9.41 -1.69 -28.84
N GLN A 747 -8.22 -1.69 -29.46
CA GLN A 747 -7.48 -0.45 -29.75
C GLN A 747 -8.27 0.49 -30.66
N LEU A 748 -8.80 -0.01 -31.78
CA LEU A 748 -9.56 0.80 -32.74
C LEU A 748 -10.92 1.29 -32.17
N ARG A 749 -11.53 0.54 -31.24
CA ARG A 749 -12.70 1.02 -30.47
C ARG A 749 -12.36 2.13 -29.48
N GLY A 750 -11.13 2.15 -28.95
CA GLY A 750 -10.63 3.20 -28.06
C GLY A 750 -10.30 4.52 -28.78
N THR A 751 -10.07 4.49 -30.09
CA THR A 751 -9.70 5.66 -30.90
C THR A 751 -10.70 5.92 -32.05
N PRO A 752 -12.01 6.10 -31.79
CA PRO A 752 -13.05 6.04 -32.82
C PRO A 752 -12.90 7.07 -33.95
N ALA A 753 -12.35 8.27 -33.68
CA ALA A 753 -12.08 9.27 -34.71
C ALA A 753 -10.97 8.83 -35.67
N PHE A 754 -9.86 8.31 -35.15
CA PHE A 754 -8.79 7.70 -35.96
C PHE A 754 -9.32 6.48 -36.72
N ALA A 755 -9.98 5.56 -36.01
CA ALA A 755 -10.46 4.31 -36.58
C ALA A 755 -11.48 4.53 -37.71
N THR A 756 -12.36 5.52 -37.61
CA THR A 756 -13.32 5.85 -38.69
C THR A 756 -12.59 6.24 -39.97
N THR A 757 -11.61 7.15 -39.89
CA THR A 757 -10.86 7.62 -41.06
C THR A 757 -9.88 6.56 -41.58
N PHE A 758 -9.15 5.91 -40.68
CA PHE A 758 -8.21 4.85 -41.01
C PHE A 758 -8.92 3.67 -41.67
N CYS A 759 -9.98 3.12 -41.06
CA CYS A 759 -10.71 1.98 -41.63
C CYS A 759 -11.37 2.31 -42.96
N ALA A 760 -11.90 3.54 -43.15
CA ALA A 760 -12.43 3.97 -44.45
C ALA A 760 -11.36 3.89 -45.57
N SER A 761 -10.12 4.30 -45.28
CA SER A 761 -9.02 4.22 -46.24
C SER A 761 -8.48 2.79 -46.41
N PHE A 762 -8.34 2.06 -45.31
CA PHE A 762 -7.72 0.73 -45.25
C PHE A 762 -8.61 -0.36 -45.87
N THR A 763 -9.94 -0.24 -45.81
CA THR A 763 -10.83 -1.19 -46.50
C THR A 763 -11.11 -0.83 -47.96
N ALA A 764 -10.83 0.41 -48.39
CA ALA A 764 -11.02 0.85 -49.77
C ALA A 764 -9.84 0.48 -50.69
N ALA A 765 -8.62 0.42 -50.15
CA ALA A 765 -7.46 -0.11 -50.84
C ALA A 765 -7.26 -1.59 -50.51
N VAL A 766 -6.99 -2.42 -51.52
CA VAL A 766 -6.67 -3.85 -51.32
C VAL A 766 -5.25 -3.98 -50.76
N HIS A 767 -5.11 -3.77 -49.44
CA HIS A 767 -3.83 -3.81 -48.75
C HIS A 767 -3.33 -5.25 -48.55
N THR A 768 -2.20 -5.57 -49.17
CA THR A 768 -1.52 -6.88 -49.08
C THR A 768 -0.12 -6.80 -48.47
N ALA A 769 0.29 -5.63 -47.96
CA ALA A 769 1.63 -5.38 -47.42
C ALA A 769 1.57 -4.67 -46.05
N THR A 770 2.55 -4.97 -45.20
CA THR A 770 2.61 -4.60 -43.78
C THR A 770 3.50 -3.38 -43.47
N VAL A 771 4.01 -2.70 -44.51
CA VAL A 771 4.97 -1.61 -44.39
C VAL A 771 4.26 -0.25 -44.39
N GLY A 772 4.56 0.62 -43.42
CA GLY A 772 4.02 1.98 -43.34
C GLY A 772 2.69 2.10 -42.59
N LEU A 773 2.30 1.11 -41.78
CA LEU A 773 1.12 1.19 -40.91
C LEU A 773 1.36 2.18 -39.74
N PRO A 774 0.36 2.97 -39.31
CA PRO A 774 0.47 3.85 -38.15
C PRO A 774 0.78 3.09 -36.85
N THR A 775 1.47 3.75 -35.91
CA THR A 775 1.71 3.22 -34.55
C THR A 775 0.41 2.95 -33.79
N ASP A 776 -0.66 3.66 -34.12
CA ASP A 776 -2.01 3.51 -33.54
C ASP A 776 -2.73 2.20 -33.91
N VAL A 777 -2.11 1.34 -34.73
CA VAL A 777 -2.52 -0.06 -34.94
C VAL A 777 -1.45 -1.08 -34.51
N ALA A 778 -0.49 -0.70 -33.67
CA ALA A 778 0.55 -1.61 -33.19
C ALA A 778 0.02 -2.85 -32.45
N ASN A 779 -1.11 -2.78 -31.73
CA ASN A 779 -1.71 -3.95 -31.06
C ASN A 779 -2.40 -4.94 -32.04
N CYS A 780 -2.49 -4.55 -33.32
CA CYS A 780 -2.80 -5.44 -34.43
C CYS A 780 -1.57 -6.24 -34.92
N GLN A 781 -0.38 -6.01 -34.34
CA GLN A 781 0.86 -6.74 -34.66
C GLN A 781 1.26 -6.69 -36.15
N SER A 782 0.90 -5.60 -36.83
CA SER A 782 1.04 -5.44 -38.29
C SER A 782 0.32 -6.51 -39.13
N ASP A 783 -0.67 -7.22 -38.56
CA ASP A 783 -1.46 -8.23 -39.25
C ASP A 783 -2.66 -7.59 -39.98
N VAL A 784 -2.57 -7.54 -41.32
CA VAL A 784 -3.61 -6.96 -42.19
C VAL A 784 -4.96 -7.68 -42.10
N GLY A 785 -4.98 -8.97 -41.74
CA GLY A 785 -6.21 -9.74 -41.54
C GLY A 785 -6.91 -9.36 -40.23
N ARG A 786 -6.15 -9.14 -39.15
CA ARG A 786 -6.67 -8.62 -37.87
C ARG A 786 -7.19 -7.20 -38.02
N ILE A 787 -6.45 -6.33 -38.71
CA ILE A 787 -6.90 -4.95 -39.01
C ILE A 787 -8.18 -4.97 -39.85
N SER A 788 -8.23 -5.78 -40.92
CA SER A 788 -9.42 -5.90 -41.78
C SER A 788 -10.64 -6.44 -41.02
N SER A 789 -10.46 -7.44 -40.16
CA SER A 789 -11.53 -7.98 -39.30
C SER A 789 -12.07 -6.93 -38.33
N ALA A 790 -11.18 -6.17 -37.68
CA ALA A 790 -11.55 -5.11 -36.76
C ALA A 790 -12.28 -3.96 -37.48
N CYS A 791 -11.73 -3.46 -38.59
CA CYS A 791 -12.32 -2.39 -39.39
C CYS A 791 -13.69 -2.77 -39.97
N SER A 792 -13.86 -4.01 -40.43
CA SER A 792 -15.16 -4.51 -40.90
C SER A 792 -16.22 -4.51 -39.80
N CYS A 793 -15.82 -4.70 -38.54
CA CYS A 793 -16.72 -4.70 -37.39
C CYS A 793 -17.08 -3.30 -36.86
N LEU A 794 -16.29 -2.28 -37.22
CA LEU A 794 -16.58 -0.88 -36.86
C LEU A 794 -17.57 -0.20 -37.82
N GLY A 795 -17.90 -0.85 -38.94
CA GLY A 795 -19.06 -0.51 -39.76
C GLY A 795 -19.07 0.94 -40.24
N VAL A 796 -18.04 1.37 -40.99
CA VAL A 796 -17.97 2.73 -41.53
C VAL A 796 -19.13 2.98 -42.49
N SER A 797 -20.16 3.68 -42.00
CA SER A 797 -21.30 4.09 -42.81
C SER A 797 -20.86 5.18 -43.78
N THR A 798 -20.87 4.87 -45.08
CA THR A 798 -20.58 5.85 -46.12
C THR A 798 -21.72 6.86 -46.20
N ALA A 799 -21.44 8.11 -45.80
CA ALA A 799 -22.40 9.20 -45.89
C ALA A 799 -22.80 9.42 -47.36
N THR A 800 -24.01 9.00 -47.73
CA THR A 800 -24.56 9.23 -49.06
C THR A 800 -24.87 10.71 -49.23
N THR A 801 -24.25 11.34 -50.23
CA THR A 801 -24.40 12.76 -50.54
C THR A 801 -25.86 13.11 -50.88
N LEU A 802 -26.53 13.87 -50.01
CA LEU A 802 -27.85 14.43 -50.29
C LEU A 802 -27.72 15.56 -51.32
N SER A 803 -28.03 15.27 -52.58
CA SER A 803 -28.01 16.24 -53.67
C SER A 803 -29.20 17.21 -53.56
N THR A 804 -28.90 18.50 -53.47
CA THR A 804 -29.90 19.57 -53.41
C THR A 804 -30.52 19.82 -54.79
N SER A 805 -31.70 19.25 -55.05
CA SER A 805 -32.48 19.58 -56.25
C SER A 805 -33.28 20.87 -56.04
N MET A 806 -32.86 21.97 -56.68
CA MET A 806 -33.72 23.14 -56.84
C MET A 806 -34.80 22.86 -57.87
N THR A 807 -36.07 23.04 -57.51
CA THR A 807 -37.17 23.18 -58.49
C THR A 807 -37.84 24.54 -58.30
N ALA A 808 -37.41 25.53 -59.10
CA ALA A 808 -38.07 26.82 -59.17
C ALA A 808 -39.34 26.71 -60.04
N ALA A 809 -40.49 27.15 -59.51
CA ALA A 809 -41.72 27.22 -60.28
C ALA A 809 -41.88 28.59 -60.96
N LYS A 810 -41.96 28.63 -62.30
CA LYS A 810 -42.84 29.55 -63.05
C LYS A 810 -42.85 29.30 -64.57
N ARG A 811 -44.07 29.06 -65.07
CA ARG A 811 -44.55 29.05 -66.47
C ARG A 811 -44.01 27.97 -67.40
#